data_AF-A0A9P6RC10-F1
#
_entry.id   AF-A0A9P6RC10-F1
#
_cell.length_a   1.000
_cell.length_b   1.000
_cell.length_c   1.000
_cell.angle_alpha   90.00
_cell.angle_beta   90.00
_cell.angle_gamma   90.00
#
_symmetry.space_group_name_H-M   'P 1'
#
loop_
_entity.id
_entity.type
_entity.pdbx_description
1 polymer ?
#
loop_
_entity_poly.entity_id
_entity_poly.type
_entity_poly.pdbx_seq_one_letter_code
_entity_poly.pdbx_strand_id
1 'polypeptide(L)'
;MSLRQSRLSFGPKTASEPSGAKLDKETTHDSKIVEESTSTTIAKDAPTETDVELESVAIRKRSRRIIDSEDEGEDDGPVDVAIAIEVEEHSLTQEHRDEDLTATTKKLKLDPSSPRKPKSVPIKSKKPSPTAETDTAEPESRTESTSKSIEDDIEDNIEEDEEVAEELEQEKDDVEIKQAAAKWADMFSKSSTSAIESASWKKGEQVPYAALCQTFELIEDTTKRLQILDYLVKFLISVIHLSPESLLTVIYLSINKLCPEYEGLELGIGESLLMKAIAESTGREMKKIKADYAELGDLGIIAMNSRSNQPTMFKPKPLTIPHVFKTLKDIASLSGNSSQKQKVDKIKLMLVSCRNKEAKYLMRSLEGKLRIGLAERTVVVALAQAIVLSRPDIKKLSKEKLQLELEDAASVVKSVYSELPCYDLIVPALLKGDIAGLKENCKLTPGIPLKPMLAHPTKALTDILDRFENIAFTCEYKYDGERAQIHKLDDGSMRIYSRNSENMSTKYPDVMERLEKVPRLDMFAACMLRIFIMIISADCVPPSTLLTLQFAKLDTKSFVLDCEAVAWDRAQKCILPFQVLSTRKRKEVKEEDIKVQVCIFAFDLLYLNGESLLREPLARRRELLTEHFNEVDGEFAFAKSMNSTQIEDIQTFLDQSVADNCEGLMVKTLNGTEATYEPSKRSRNWLKVKKDYLAGVGDSIDLVVIGAYVGRGKRTGVYGGYLLACYDPDREEYQSICKIGTGFSEHDLEEHHKELKEHVIAEPKSYYVLGEGNKPDVWFAPVRVWEIKCADLSVSPVYKAAVGIVDSTKGISLRFPRFIRVRDDKTPENATSSEQIADMYNDQKLNTVKNDTTLGVDMDFDY
;
A
#
# COMPACT_ATOMS: atom_id res chain seq x y z
N MET A 1 -42.46 25.25 -50.20
CA MET A 1 -43.13 23.93 -50.08
C MET A 1 -42.92 23.49 -48.63
N SER A 2 -43.90 23.40 -47.71
CA SER A 2 -45.34 23.06 -47.86
C SER A 2 -45.51 21.65 -48.43
N LEU A 3 -46.28 20.71 -47.86
CA LEU A 3 -47.37 20.77 -46.87
C LEU A 3 -47.26 19.59 -45.84
N ARG A 4 -48.06 19.41 -44.77
CA ARG A 4 -49.26 20.12 -44.27
C ARG A 4 -49.44 19.91 -42.73
N GLN A 5 -49.69 21.02 -42.03
CA GLN A 5 -50.72 21.29 -41.01
C GLN A 5 -51.24 20.12 -40.13
N SER A 6 -51.23 20.11 -38.78
CA SER A 6 -51.43 21.11 -37.70
C SER A 6 -52.89 21.30 -37.21
N ARG A 7 -53.12 21.22 -35.88
CA ARG A 7 -53.81 22.19 -34.98
C ARG A 7 -53.95 21.60 -33.55
N LEU A 8 -53.50 22.29 -32.49
CA LEU A 8 -54.23 23.20 -31.57
C LEU A 8 -55.31 22.51 -30.70
N SER A 9 -55.52 22.80 -29.39
CA SER A 9 -54.81 23.69 -28.42
C SER A 9 -55.48 23.69 -27.03
N PHE A 10 -54.77 24.19 -25.99
CA PHE A 10 -55.23 24.62 -24.64
C PHE A 10 -55.64 23.55 -23.59
N GLY A 11 -55.25 23.81 -22.33
CA GLY A 11 -55.85 23.28 -21.09
C GLY A 11 -56.60 24.42 -20.35
N PRO A 12 -56.57 24.56 -18.99
CA PRO A 12 -55.98 23.72 -17.93
C PRO A 12 -56.99 23.46 -16.77
N LYS A 13 -56.51 23.20 -15.52
CA LYS A 13 -57.26 23.03 -14.24
C LYS A 13 -57.94 21.66 -14.03
N THR A 14 -58.19 21.13 -12.81
CA THR A 14 -57.73 21.42 -11.43
C THR A 14 -57.83 20.16 -10.54
N ALA A 15 -57.20 20.19 -9.37
CA ALA A 15 -57.15 19.18 -8.30
C ALA A 15 -58.47 18.46 -7.90
N SER A 16 -58.33 17.20 -7.46
CA SER A 16 -58.88 16.71 -6.18
C SER A 16 -58.37 15.30 -5.79
N GLU A 17 -57.61 15.21 -4.70
CA GLU A 17 -57.68 14.09 -3.74
C GLU A 17 -59.06 14.09 -3.02
N PRO A 18 -59.54 13.04 -2.29
CA PRO A 18 -58.74 12.22 -1.37
C PRO A 18 -59.17 10.75 -1.05
N SER A 19 -58.36 10.12 -0.19
CA SER A 19 -58.75 9.14 0.87
C SER A 19 -59.20 7.71 0.52
N GLY A 20 -58.86 6.77 1.42
CA GLY A 20 -59.32 5.38 1.40
C GLY A 20 -58.29 4.40 1.98
N ALA A 21 -58.35 4.11 3.29
CA ALA A 21 -57.41 3.24 3.99
C ALA A 21 -58.14 2.13 4.79
N LYS A 22 -57.37 1.16 5.34
CA LYS A 22 -57.75 0.02 6.22
C LYS A 22 -58.29 -1.24 5.51
N LEU A 23 -58.13 -2.46 6.05
CA LEU A 23 -57.06 -3.07 6.90
C LEU A 23 -57.31 -4.61 6.98
N ASP A 24 -56.36 -5.35 7.57
CA ASP A 24 -56.56 -6.59 8.36
C ASP A 24 -56.93 -7.96 7.71
N LYS A 25 -56.10 -8.97 8.09
CA LYS A 25 -56.46 -10.34 8.61
C LYS A 25 -57.07 -11.40 7.67
N GLU A 26 -56.91 -12.72 7.87
CA GLU A 26 -55.92 -13.56 8.59
C GLU A 26 -56.08 -15.05 8.13
N THR A 27 -55.01 -15.87 8.27
CA THR A 27 -55.00 -17.37 8.42
C THR A 27 -55.91 -18.30 7.58
N THR A 28 -55.33 -19.33 6.89
CA THR A 28 -55.34 -20.78 7.31
C THR A 28 -54.80 -21.79 6.26
N HIS A 29 -54.05 -22.79 6.76
CA HIS A 29 -53.88 -24.22 6.39
C HIS A 29 -54.09 -24.82 4.96
N ASP A 30 -52.99 -25.41 4.46
CA ASP A 30 -52.74 -26.85 4.14
C ASP A 30 -53.36 -27.65 2.96
N SER A 31 -52.41 -28.24 2.21
CA SER A 31 -52.33 -29.68 1.83
C SER A 31 -53.04 -30.27 0.58
N LYS A 32 -52.19 -30.58 -0.42
CA LYS A 32 -51.95 -31.90 -1.08
C LYS A 32 -53.00 -32.62 -1.97
N ILE A 33 -52.56 -32.86 -3.22
CA ILE A 33 -52.63 -34.11 -4.03
C ILE A 33 -54.03 -34.46 -4.61
N VAL A 34 -54.16 -34.83 -5.90
CA VAL A 34 -54.27 -36.23 -6.42
C VAL A 34 -54.17 -36.25 -7.98
N GLU A 35 -53.18 -37.00 -8.50
CA GLU A 35 -53.20 -37.95 -9.66
C GLU A 35 -53.62 -37.46 -11.10
N GLU A 36 -53.46 -38.20 -12.22
CA GLU A 36 -53.11 -39.62 -12.46
C GLU A 36 -52.45 -39.91 -13.85
N SER A 37 -51.67 -41.00 -13.95
CA SER A 37 -51.39 -41.82 -15.16
C SER A 37 -50.43 -41.26 -16.26
N THR A 38 -49.76 -42.06 -17.13
CA THR A 38 -49.75 -43.53 -17.30
C THR A 38 -48.40 -44.09 -17.87
N SER A 39 -48.03 -45.31 -17.43
CA SER A 39 -47.35 -46.40 -18.18
C SER A 39 -45.82 -46.38 -18.55
N THR A 40 -45.06 -47.31 -17.91
CA THR A 40 -44.33 -48.48 -18.51
C THR A 40 -43.23 -48.23 -19.58
N THR A 41 -41.97 -48.75 -19.59
CA THR A 41 -41.13 -49.76 -18.86
C THR A 41 -39.63 -49.25 -18.90
N ILE A 42 -38.55 -49.73 -18.22
CA ILE A 42 -37.94 -51.06 -17.93
C ILE A 42 -37.40 -51.73 -19.24
N ALA A 43 -36.18 -52.28 -19.43
CA ALA A 43 -34.93 -52.58 -18.66
C ALA A 43 -33.71 -52.66 -19.66
N LYS A 44 -32.42 -53.04 -19.40
CA LYS A 44 -31.56 -53.34 -18.23
C LYS A 44 -30.05 -53.45 -18.67
N ASP A 45 -29.14 -53.58 -17.69
CA ASP A 45 -27.81 -54.26 -17.71
C ASP A 45 -26.59 -53.72 -18.52
N ALA A 46 -25.39 -54.04 -18.01
CA ALA A 46 -24.03 -53.85 -18.56
C ALA A 46 -23.29 -55.22 -18.58
N PRO A 47 -22.06 -55.44 -19.15
CA PRO A 47 -20.79 -54.94 -18.56
C PRO A 47 -19.55 -54.82 -19.52
N THR A 48 -18.36 -54.61 -18.92
CA THR A 48 -16.97 -55.04 -19.32
C THR A 48 -16.26 -54.58 -20.62
N GLU A 49 -15.15 -53.83 -20.41
CA GLU A 49 -13.73 -54.11 -20.79
C GLU A 49 -13.18 -54.24 -22.23
N THR A 50 -11.93 -53.74 -22.35
CA THR A 50 -10.78 -54.10 -23.23
C THR A 50 -10.72 -53.73 -24.74
N ASP A 51 -9.67 -52.95 -25.04
CA ASP A 51 -8.59 -53.19 -26.03
C ASP A 51 -8.68 -52.85 -27.55
N VAL A 52 -7.79 -51.89 -27.92
CA VAL A 52 -6.69 -51.99 -28.92
C VAL A 52 -6.92 -51.62 -30.42
N GLU A 53 -5.94 -50.85 -30.92
CA GLU A 53 -5.45 -50.59 -32.30
C GLU A 53 -6.25 -49.86 -33.42
N LEU A 54 -5.76 -48.64 -33.70
CA LEU A 54 -5.14 -48.15 -34.97
C LEU A 54 -5.89 -48.08 -36.33
N GLU A 55 -5.34 -47.18 -37.16
CA GLU A 55 -5.58 -46.89 -38.59
C GLU A 55 -6.96 -46.33 -39.03
N SER A 56 -7.09 -45.67 -40.20
CA SER A 56 -6.26 -44.63 -40.85
C SER A 56 -7.04 -43.95 -42.03
N VAL A 57 -6.47 -42.89 -42.63
CA VAL A 57 -6.73 -42.41 -44.03
C VAL A 57 -8.01 -41.58 -44.37
N ALA A 58 -7.82 -40.62 -45.32
CA ALA A 58 -8.79 -39.96 -46.22
C ALA A 58 -9.74 -38.81 -45.76
N ILE A 59 -9.16 -37.62 -45.63
CA ILE A 59 -9.42 -36.43 -46.51
C ILE A 59 -10.89 -36.05 -46.85
N ARG A 60 -11.26 -34.80 -46.52
CA ARG A 60 -11.93 -33.87 -47.47
C ARG A 60 -11.44 -32.43 -47.27
N LYS A 61 -11.37 -31.65 -48.36
CA LYS A 61 -10.67 -30.34 -48.45
C LYS A 61 -11.54 -29.29 -49.14
N ARG A 62 -11.37 -28.02 -48.76
CA ARG A 62 -11.69 -26.78 -49.54
C ARG A 62 -13.20 -26.53 -49.80
N SER A 63 -13.65 -25.35 -50.24
CA SER A 63 -12.91 -24.13 -50.64
C SER A 63 -13.64 -22.81 -50.34
N ARG A 64 -12.88 -21.70 -50.30
CA ARG A 64 -13.34 -20.37 -50.74
C ARG A 64 -13.05 -20.19 -52.25
N ARG A 65 -13.71 -19.25 -52.92
CA ARG A 65 -13.33 -18.64 -54.23
C ARG A 65 -12.86 -17.20 -53.92
N ILE A 66 -11.71 -16.66 -54.35
CA ILE A 66 -11.08 -16.56 -55.69
C ILE A 66 -11.93 -15.76 -56.67
N ILE A 67 -11.31 -14.76 -57.31
CA ILE A 67 -11.32 -14.40 -58.75
C ILE A 67 -10.99 -12.89 -58.90
N ASP A 68 -9.98 -12.43 -59.65
CA ASP A 68 -8.66 -12.99 -60.08
C ASP A 68 -7.69 -11.76 -60.18
N SER A 69 -6.71 -11.47 -61.07
CA SER A 69 -6.18 -12.00 -62.35
C SER A 69 -4.75 -11.46 -62.60
N GLU A 70 -3.93 -12.27 -63.27
CA GLU A 70 -3.01 -11.97 -64.41
C GLU A 70 -1.93 -10.85 -64.31
N ASP A 71 -0.66 -11.03 -64.72
CA ASP A 71 0.29 -12.17 -64.94
C ASP A 71 1.70 -11.54 -65.21
N GLU A 72 2.84 -12.15 -65.58
CA GLU A 72 3.30 -13.51 -66.00
C GLU A 72 4.41 -14.02 -65.00
N GLY A 73 5.39 -14.92 -65.24
CA GLY A 73 5.95 -15.59 -66.43
C GLY A 73 7.15 -16.54 -66.09
N GLU A 74 8.06 -16.78 -67.04
CA GLU A 74 9.10 -17.88 -67.08
C GLU A 74 10.53 -17.36 -67.43
N ASP A 75 11.69 -18.05 -67.30
CA ASP A 75 12.19 -19.20 -66.49
C ASP A 75 13.75 -19.40 -66.72
N ASP A 76 14.39 -20.32 -65.99
CA ASP A 76 15.60 -21.16 -66.31
C ASP A 76 17.07 -20.60 -66.18
N GLY A 77 18.04 -21.49 -65.86
CA GLY A 77 19.52 -21.26 -65.95
C GLY A 77 20.41 -21.58 -64.70
N PRO A 78 21.35 -22.58 -64.69
CA PRO A 78 21.92 -23.11 -63.42
C PRO A 78 23.48 -23.37 -63.31
N VAL A 79 23.87 -24.03 -62.19
CA VAL A 79 25.04 -24.93 -61.84
C VAL A 79 26.49 -24.45 -61.44
N ASP A 80 26.99 -25.13 -60.37
CA ASP A 80 28.34 -25.76 -60.12
C ASP A 80 29.68 -24.97 -59.93
N VAL A 81 30.77 -25.50 -59.29
CA VAL A 81 30.97 -26.42 -58.12
C VAL A 81 32.44 -26.37 -57.57
N ALA A 82 32.61 -26.31 -56.23
CA ALA A 82 33.72 -26.80 -55.35
C ALA A 82 35.26 -26.51 -55.56
N ILE A 83 36.05 -27.03 -54.59
CA ILE A 83 37.52 -27.33 -54.52
C ILE A 83 38.54 -26.22 -54.12
N ALA A 84 38.61 -25.95 -52.80
CA ALA A 84 39.71 -26.15 -51.82
C ALA A 84 41.25 -26.12 -52.16
N ILE A 85 42.01 -25.93 -51.06
CA ILE A 85 43.46 -26.19 -50.76
C ILE A 85 44.40 -24.95 -50.70
N GLU A 86 45.36 -25.01 -49.76
CA GLU A 86 46.21 -23.94 -49.19
C GLU A 86 47.62 -23.85 -49.81
N VAL A 87 48.45 -22.86 -49.39
CA VAL A 87 49.88 -23.02 -48.96
C VAL A 87 50.52 -21.68 -48.51
N GLU A 88 51.02 -21.68 -47.26
CA GLU A 88 52.20 -21.02 -46.61
C GLU A 88 52.64 -19.54 -46.86
N GLU A 89 53.73 -19.16 -46.16
CA GLU A 89 54.16 -17.81 -45.76
C GLU A 89 55.23 -17.15 -46.64
N HIS A 90 55.36 -15.81 -46.58
CA HIS A 90 56.56 -15.09 -46.05
C HIS A 90 56.56 -13.58 -46.41
N SER A 91 57.16 -12.75 -45.55
CA SER A 91 58.27 -11.82 -45.90
C SER A 91 58.69 -10.88 -44.73
N LEU A 92 59.88 -10.29 -44.85
CA LEU A 92 60.55 -9.44 -43.84
C LEU A 92 60.89 -8.05 -44.44
N THR A 93 61.08 -7.02 -43.61
CA THR A 93 62.32 -6.18 -43.55
C THR A 93 62.20 -5.03 -42.51
N GLN A 94 63.32 -4.40 -42.16
CA GLN A 94 63.45 -3.28 -41.20
C GLN A 94 64.15 -2.09 -41.87
N GLU A 95 64.11 -0.88 -41.28
CA GLU A 95 65.35 -0.11 -40.99
C GLU A 95 65.18 1.12 -40.06
N HIS A 96 66.02 1.16 -39.01
CA HIS A 96 66.77 2.28 -38.40
C HIS A 96 66.25 3.71 -38.06
N ARG A 97 66.54 4.07 -36.79
CA ARG A 97 67.24 5.30 -36.26
C ARG A 97 66.50 6.46 -35.52
N ASP A 98 66.87 6.55 -34.23
CA ASP A 98 67.50 7.66 -33.48
C ASP A 98 66.78 9.01 -33.13
N GLU A 99 66.79 9.29 -31.82
CA GLU A 99 67.03 10.59 -31.10
C GLU A 99 65.96 11.72 -30.94
N ASP A 100 65.54 11.86 -29.67
CA ASP A 100 65.56 13.06 -28.79
C ASP A 100 64.45 14.15 -28.68
N LEU A 101 64.14 14.39 -27.38
CA LEU A 101 63.88 15.64 -26.64
C LEU A 101 62.64 16.57 -26.87
N THR A 102 62.04 16.85 -25.70
CA THR A 102 61.44 18.11 -25.21
C THR A 102 59.99 18.53 -25.52
N ALA A 103 59.43 19.23 -24.52
CA ALA A 103 58.10 19.84 -24.48
C ALA A 103 57.99 21.05 -25.45
N THR A 104 56.87 21.77 -25.64
CA THR A 104 56.21 22.54 -24.57
C THR A 104 54.86 23.16 -25.03
N THR A 105 53.83 23.11 -24.16
CA THR A 105 52.70 24.07 -24.03
C THR A 105 51.65 24.36 -25.14
N LYS A 106 50.40 24.44 -24.66
CA LYS A 106 49.36 25.48 -24.90
C LYS A 106 48.44 25.45 -26.15
N LYS A 107 47.21 24.97 -25.86
CA LYS A 107 45.94 25.75 -25.77
C LYS A 107 45.18 26.16 -27.05
N LEU A 108 43.84 26.12 -26.91
CA LEU A 108 42.79 26.76 -27.75
C LEU A 108 42.52 26.05 -29.11
N LYS A 109 41.36 25.38 -29.30
CA LYS A 109 39.95 25.85 -29.44
C LYS A 109 39.59 26.21 -30.90
N LEU A 110 38.76 25.38 -31.55
CA LEU A 110 37.40 25.71 -32.03
C LEU A 110 36.81 24.62 -32.98
N ASP A 111 35.51 24.38 -32.82
CA ASP A 111 34.57 23.78 -33.78
C ASP A 111 34.40 24.65 -35.07
N PRO A 112 33.71 24.23 -36.16
CA PRO A 112 32.78 23.08 -36.26
C PRO A 112 32.91 22.18 -37.51
N SER A 113 32.15 21.07 -37.52
CA SER A 113 31.11 20.72 -38.54
C SER A 113 30.99 19.22 -38.87
N SER A 114 29.79 18.83 -39.32
CA SER A 114 29.32 17.47 -39.64
C SER A 114 29.30 17.24 -41.17
N PRO A 115 28.96 16.07 -41.78
CA PRO A 115 28.36 14.85 -41.19
C PRO A 115 28.78 13.48 -41.81
N ARG A 116 28.05 12.41 -41.40
CA ARG A 116 27.78 11.10 -42.08
C ARG A 116 28.80 9.93 -41.98
N LYS A 117 28.37 8.91 -41.20
CA LYS A 117 28.23 7.45 -41.51
C LYS A 117 28.61 7.01 -42.95
N PRO A 118 29.15 5.77 -43.17
CA PRO A 118 28.58 4.52 -42.62
C PRO A 118 29.54 3.33 -42.29
N LYS A 119 28.95 2.21 -41.82
CA LYS A 119 29.25 0.75 -42.04
C LYS A 119 30.73 0.32 -42.29
N SER A 120 31.29 -0.77 -41.73
CA SER A 120 30.69 -2.08 -41.38
C SER A 120 31.59 -2.97 -40.47
N VAL A 121 30.97 -3.97 -39.82
CA VAL A 121 31.57 -5.21 -39.25
C VAL A 121 31.67 -6.31 -40.36
N PRO A 122 32.10 -7.58 -40.12
CA PRO A 122 32.96 -8.20 -39.08
C PRO A 122 34.21 -8.91 -39.71
N ILE A 123 34.94 -9.86 -39.09
CA ILE A 123 34.67 -11.32 -38.99
C ILE A 123 35.66 -11.99 -37.99
N LYS A 124 35.24 -13.11 -37.36
CA LYS A 124 36.09 -14.02 -36.53
C LYS A 124 36.27 -15.39 -37.21
N SER A 125 37.39 -16.07 -36.96
CA SER A 125 37.57 -17.53 -37.17
C SER A 125 38.77 -18.07 -36.38
N LYS A 126 38.89 -19.37 -36.06
CA LYS A 126 37.88 -20.29 -35.46
C LYS A 126 38.61 -21.47 -34.76
N LYS A 127 37.89 -22.27 -33.95
CA LYS A 127 38.36 -23.53 -33.32
C LYS A 127 38.78 -24.58 -34.38
N PRO A 128 39.43 -25.68 -33.94
CA PRO A 128 38.70 -26.95 -33.98
C PRO A 128 38.67 -27.73 -32.64
N SER A 129 37.84 -28.77 -32.59
CA SER A 129 37.60 -29.66 -31.45
C SER A 129 36.94 -30.97 -31.90
N PRO A 130 37.13 -32.07 -31.15
CA PRO A 130 36.15 -33.14 -30.94
C PRO A 130 35.74 -33.20 -29.44
N THR A 131 34.69 -33.86 -28.92
CA THR A 131 33.41 -34.49 -29.39
C THR A 131 32.60 -34.76 -28.08
N ALA A 132 31.27 -34.99 -28.04
CA ALA A 132 30.26 -35.24 -29.06
C ALA A 132 28.90 -34.57 -28.67
N GLU A 133 27.80 -35.35 -28.75
CA GLU A 133 26.40 -35.15 -28.31
C GLU A 133 26.22 -34.59 -26.87
N THR A 134 25.35 -33.62 -26.54
CA THR A 134 23.90 -33.33 -26.83
C THR A 134 22.94 -34.11 -25.90
N ASP A 135 21.83 -33.57 -25.38
CA ASP A 135 20.76 -32.77 -26.04
C ASP A 135 20.37 -31.42 -25.38
N THR A 136 19.32 -30.78 -25.93
CA THR A 136 19.06 -29.33 -25.91
C THR A 136 17.75 -28.87 -25.27
N ALA A 137 17.76 -27.70 -24.62
CA ALA A 137 16.61 -26.78 -24.54
C ALA A 137 17.09 -25.33 -24.32
N GLU A 138 16.40 -24.34 -24.88
CA GLU A 138 16.67 -22.89 -24.79
C GLU A 138 15.33 -22.11 -24.81
N PRO A 139 15.25 -20.77 -24.65
CA PRO A 139 14.90 -20.16 -23.36
C PRO A 139 13.61 -19.30 -23.38
N GLU A 140 13.11 -18.91 -22.20
CA GLU A 140 12.17 -17.78 -22.06
C GLU A 140 12.68 -16.72 -21.08
N SER A 141 12.55 -15.45 -21.48
CA SER A 141 13.02 -14.27 -20.71
C SER A 141 11.87 -13.55 -20.00
N ARG A 142 11.99 -13.31 -18.68
CA ARG A 142 11.02 -12.50 -17.92
C ARG A 142 11.67 -11.81 -16.70
N THR A 143 11.96 -10.52 -16.82
CA THR A 143 12.60 -9.71 -15.77
C THR A 143 11.91 -8.34 -15.63
N GLU A 144 10.83 -8.27 -14.84
CA GLU A 144 10.10 -7.00 -14.61
C GLU A 144 9.35 -6.95 -13.24
N SER A 145 9.66 -7.84 -12.29
CA SER A 145 8.84 -8.04 -11.07
C SER A 145 9.54 -7.86 -9.72
N THR A 146 10.86 -7.61 -9.68
CA THR A 146 11.67 -7.60 -8.44
C THR A 146 12.10 -6.23 -7.94
N SER A 147 11.86 -5.15 -8.69
CA SER A 147 12.23 -3.79 -8.25
C SER A 147 11.27 -3.21 -7.20
N LYS A 148 10.00 -3.60 -7.22
CA LYS A 148 8.95 -3.02 -6.35
C LYS A 148 9.16 -3.25 -4.86
N SER A 149 9.56 -4.44 -4.44
CA SER A 149 9.60 -4.79 -3.00
C SER A 149 10.57 -3.92 -2.18
N ILE A 150 11.60 -3.35 -2.83
CA ILE A 150 12.59 -2.47 -2.19
C ILE A 150 12.14 -1.00 -2.22
N GLU A 151 11.20 -0.63 -3.10
CA GLU A 151 10.50 0.66 -3.02
C GLU A 151 9.48 0.63 -1.88
N ASP A 152 8.71 -0.47 -1.77
CA ASP A 152 7.74 -0.71 -0.68
C ASP A 152 8.43 -0.62 0.70
N ASP A 153 9.55 -1.34 0.93
CA ASP A 153 10.34 -1.30 2.17
C ASP A 153 10.79 0.14 2.58
N ILE A 154 10.88 1.07 1.63
CA ILE A 154 11.32 2.46 1.88
C ILE A 154 10.13 3.41 2.04
N GLU A 155 9.04 3.22 1.29
CA GLU A 155 7.81 3.99 1.54
C GLU A 155 7.21 3.63 2.92
N ASP A 156 7.18 2.36 3.35
CA ASP A 156 6.73 1.93 4.69
C ASP A 156 7.55 2.58 5.85
N ASN A 157 8.87 2.78 5.63
CA ASN A 157 9.74 3.47 6.60
C ASN A 157 9.42 4.95 6.73
N ILE A 158 9.25 5.61 5.58
CA ILE A 158 8.94 7.03 5.52
C ILE A 158 7.54 7.25 6.09
N GLU A 159 6.58 6.35 5.83
CA GLU A 159 5.24 6.41 6.43
C GLU A 159 5.26 6.14 7.94
N GLU A 160 5.90 5.11 8.50
CA GLU A 160 5.93 4.92 9.97
C GLU A 160 6.58 6.11 10.73
N ASP A 161 7.66 6.71 10.19
CA ASP A 161 8.36 7.82 10.86
C ASP A 161 7.75 9.20 10.57
N GLU A 162 7.24 9.46 9.35
CA GLU A 162 6.45 10.67 9.09
C GLU A 162 5.07 10.60 9.79
N GLU A 163 4.46 9.41 9.97
CA GLU A 163 3.30 9.25 10.88
C GLU A 163 3.68 9.61 12.31
N VAL A 164 4.79 9.10 12.86
CA VAL A 164 5.21 9.42 14.25
C VAL A 164 5.51 10.92 14.40
N ALA A 165 6.19 11.53 13.43
CA ALA A 165 6.52 12.95 13.46
C ALA A 165 5.26 13.82 13.30
N GLU A 166 4.46 13.62 12.25
CA GLU A 166 3.23 14.39 12.03
C GLU A 166 2.20 14.11 13.13
N GLU A 167 2.17 12.95 13.80
CA GLU A 167 1.31 12.72 14.96
C GLU A 167 1.79 13.44 16.24
N LEU A 168 3.10 13.49 16.51
CA LEU A 168 3.64 14.23 17.65
C LEU A 168 3.58 15.76 17.45
N GLU A 169 3.56 16.22 16.20
CA GLU A 169 3.17 17.58 15.86
C GLU A 169 1.65 17.77 15.96
N GLN A 170 0.84 16.78 15.55
CA GLN A 170 -0.62 16.84 15.72
C GLN A 170 -1.09 16.89 17.18
N GLU A 171 -0.41 16.24 18.13
CA GLU A 171 -0.76 16.38 19.56
C GLU A 171 -0.47 17.80 20.08
N LYS A 172 0.61 18.42 19.60
CA LYS A 172 0.92 19.83 19.90
C LYS A 172 -0.09 20.76 19.22
N ASP A 173 -0.44 20.51 17.96
CA ASP A 173 -1.47 21.24 17.21
C ASP A 173 -2.85 21.13 17.86
N ASP A 174 -3.31 19.93 18.26
CA ASP A 174 -4.61 19.74 18.91
C ASP A 174 -4.64 20.38 20.33
N VAL A 175 -3.48 20.75 20.90
CA VAL A 175 -3.37 21.63 22.09
C VAL A 175 -3.34 23.11 21.71
N GLU A 176 -2.61 23.51 20.66
CA GLU A 176 -2.56 24.90 20.20
C GLU A 176 -3.90 25.36 19.60
N ILE A 177 -4.64 24.46 18.93
CA ILE A 177 -6.03 24.63 18.46
C ILE A 177 -6.95 24.99 19.63
N LYS A 178 -6.89 24.25 20.76
CA LYS A 178 -7.68 24.53 21.97
C LYS A 178 -7.38 25.91 22.55
N GLN A 179 -6.11 26.35 22.49
CA GLN A 179 -5.72 27.69 22.92
C GLN A 179 -6.10 28.79 21.90
N ALA A 180 -6.19 28.46 20.61
CA ALA A 180 -6.51 29.40 19.54
C ALA A 180 -8.02 29.60 19.32
N ALA A 181 -8.89 28.66 19.70
CA ALA A 181 -10.31 28.68 19.37
C ALA A 181 -11.09 29.90 19.93
N ALA A 182 -10.62 30.54 21.00
CA ALA A 182 -11.16 31.83 21.46
C ALA A 182 -11.00 32.98 20.44
N LYS A 183 -9.97 32.93 19.57
CA LYS A 183 -9.82 33.84 18.42
C LYS A 183 -10.68 33.40 17.23
N TRP A 184 -10.97 32.11 17.08
CA TRP A 184 -11.77 31.56 15.98
C TRP A 184 -13.24 32.01 16.01
N ALA A 185 -13.88 32.04 17.19
CA ALA A 185 -15.32 32.34 17.29
C ALA A 185 -15.69 33.74 16.74
N ASP A 186 -14.81 34.74 16.87
CA ASP A 186 -15.03 36.06 16.25
C ASP A 186 -14.94 36.01 14.72
N MET A 187 -14.01 35.22 14.19
CA MET A 187 -13.79 35.05 12.75
C MET A 187 -14.94 34.28 12.08
N PHE A 188 -15.38 33.16 12.67
CA PHE A 188 -16.46 32.35 12.10
C PHE A 188 -17.85 32.99 12.17
N SER A 189 -18.14 33.81 13.19
CA SER A 189 -19.42 34.55 13.29
C SER A 189 -19.74 35.44 12.08
N LYS A 190 -18.69 35.93 11.38
CA LYS A 190 -18.78 36.74 10.15
C LYS A 190 -18.60 35.90 8.88
N SER A 191 -18.08 34.68 9.01
CA SER A 191 -17.67 33.80 7.92
C SER A 191 -18.86 33.19 7.16
N SER A 192 -19.87 32.66 7.87
CA SER A 192 -21.03 31.97 7.27
C SER A 192 -21.69 32.74 6.12
N THR A 193 -21.91 34.06 6.29
CA THR A 193 -22.59 34.88 5.27
C THR A 193 -21.63 35.41 4.19
N SER A 194 -20.39 35.76 4.55
CA SER A 194 -19.38 36.22 3.58
C SER A 194 -18.83 35.09 2.69
N ALA A 195 -18.83 33.83 3.16
CA ALA A 195 -18.49 32.66 2.34
C ALA A 195 -19.48 32.48 1.18
N ILE A 196 -20.79 32.55 1.46
CA ILE A 196 -21.84 32.45 0.44
C ILE A 196 -21.77 33.61 -0.56
N GLU A 197 -21.48 34.83 -0.10
CA GLU A 197 -21.35 36.02 -0.94
C GLU A 197 -20.08 36.04 -1.81
N SER A 198 -19.02 35.32 -1.41
CA SER A 198 -17.75 35.22 -2.15
C SER A 198 -17.66 33.97 -3.05
N ALA A 199 -18.67 33.10 -3.04
CA ALA A 199 -18.72 31.92 -3.89
C ALA A 199 -18.82 32.29 -5.38
N SER A 200 -18.06 31.58 -6.23
CA SER A 200 -17.96 31.84 -7.68
C SER A 200 -19.05 31.17 -8.53
N TRP A 201 -20.08 30.59 -7.89
CA TRP A 201 -21.21 29.91 -8.52
C TRP A 201 -22.51 30.15 -7.72
N LYS A 202 -23.66 29.89 -8.33
CA LYS A 202 -24.98 30.12 -7.71
C LYS A 202 -25.59 28.84 -7.16
N LYS A 203 -26.61 29.00 -6.31
CA LYS A 203 -27.37 27.88 -5.75
C LYS A 203 -27.99 27.02 -6.86
N GLY A 204 -27.72 25.72 -6.82
CA GLY A 204 -28.14 24.74 -7.85
C GLY A 204 -27.27 24.68 -9.10
N GLU A 205 -26.20 25.49 -9.20
CA GLU A 205 -25.15 25.29 -10.19
C GLU A 205 -24.13 24.26 -9.68
N GLN A 206 -23.51 23.51 -10.59
CA GLN A 206 -22.43 22.56 -10.24
C GLN A 206 -21.17 23.32 -9.79
N VAL A 207 -20.57 22.91 -8.68
CA VAL A 207 -19.37 23.55 -8.13
C VAL A 207 -18.22 23.54 -9.17
N PRO A 208 -17.65 24.71 -9.55
CA PRO A 208 -16.53 24.79 -10.47
C PRO A 208 -15.25 24.17 -9.88
N TYR A 209 -14.48 23.44 -10.69
CA TYR A 209 -13.21 22.85 -10.24
C TYR A 209 -12.18 23.94 -9.88
N ALA A 210 -12.17 25.05 -10.63
CA ALA A 210 -11.41 26.26 -10.32
C ALA A 210 -11.63 26.79 -8.89
N ALA A 211 -12.82 26.63 -8.31
CA ALA A 211 -13.10 27.10 -6.95
C ALA A 211 -12.38 26.24 -5.90
N LEU A 212 -12.38 24.91 -6.06
CA LEU A 212 -11.57 24.01 -5.23
C LEU A 212 -10.07 24.26 -5.42
N CYS A 213 -9.63 24.50 -6.66
CA CYS A 213 -8.23 24.83 -6.97
C CYS A 213 -7.76 26.14 -6.33
N GLN A 214 -8.65 27.14 -6.21
CA GLN A 214 -8.36 28.38 -5.49
C GLN A 214 -8.27 28.16 -3.97
N THR A 215 -9.09 27.27 -3.41
CA THR A 215 -8.96 26.84 -2.00
C THR A 215 -7.64 26.09 -1.78
N PHE A 216 -7.24 25.20 -2.70
CA PHE A 216 -5.94 24.50 -2.65
C PHE A 216 -4.75 25.45 -2.78
N GLU A 217 -4.86 26.51 -3.58
CA GLU A 217 -3.88 27.59 -3.68
C GLU A 217 -3.71 28.34 -2.35
N LEU A 218 -4.80 28.79 -1.73
CA LEU A 218 -4.76 29.45 -0.41
C LEU A 218 -4.23 28.54 0.72
N ILE A 219 -4.45 27.23 0.59
CA ILE A 219 -3.94 26.22 1.52
C ILE A 219 -2.44 25.97 1.30
N GLU A 220 -1.98 25.85 0.06
CA GLU A 220 -0.56 25.64 -0.27
C GLU A 220 0.31 26.87 0.04
N ASP A 221 -0.25 28.07 -0.06
CA ASP A 221 0.44 29.33 0.24
C ASP A 221 0.57 29.62 1.77
N THR A 222 0.18 28.69 2.67
CA THR A 222 0.38 28.83 4.13
C THR A 222 0.76 27.52 4.83
N THR A 223 1.69 27.58 5.77
CA THR A 223 2.03 26.47 6.68
C THR A 223 1.10 26.37 7.89
N LYS A 224 0.23 27.37 8.11
CA LYS A 224 -0.55 27.46 9.36
C LYS A 224 -1.84 26.65 9.27
N ARG A 225 -1.85 25.46 9.91
CA ARG A 225 -2.99 24.55 10.05
C ARG A 225 -4.33 25.25 10.34
N LEU A 226 -4.32 26.25 11.23
CA LEU A 226 -5.52 27.02 11.60
C LEU A 226 -6.11 27.82 10.43
N GLN A 227 -5.27 28.30 9.50
CA GLN A 227 -5.70 29.01 8.28
C GLN A 227 -6.13 28.02 7.19
N ILE A 228 -5.41 26.90 7.04
CA ILE A 228 -5.80 25.78 6.15
C ILE A 228 -7.23 25.33 6.47
N LEU A 229 -7.52 25.16 7.77
CA LEU A 229 -8.84 24.78 8.25
C LEU A 229 -9.91 25.84 7.94
N ASP A 230 -9.66 27.12 8.21
CA ASP A 230 -10.58 28.22 7.91
C ASP A 230 -10.91 28.35 6.41
N TYR A 231 -9.91 28.23 5.53
CA TYR A 231 -10.12 28.23 4.08
C TYR A 231 -10.99 27.05 3.63
N LEU A 232 -10.73 25.85 4.15
CA LEU A 232 -11.52 24.67 3.81
C LEU A 232 -12.95 24.76 4.38
N VAL A 233 -13.14 25.19 5.63
CA VAL A 233 -14.46 25.37 6.27
C VAL A 233 -15.30 26.39 5.49
N LYS A 234 -14.73 27.53 5.07
CA LYS A 234 -15.41 28.52 4.22
C LYS A 234 -15.87 27.93 2.89
N PHE A 235 -15.02 27.13 2.25
CA PHE A 235 -15.37 26.44 1.01
C PHE A 235 -16.50 25.41 1.22
N LEU A 236 -16.41 24.58 2.26
CA LEU A 236 -17.42 23.57 2.58
C LEU A 236 -18.77 24.17 2.95
N ILE A 237 -18.83 25.25 3.74
CA ILE A 237 -20.08 26.01 4.04
C ILE A 237 -20.74 26.49 2.74
N SER A 238 -19.95 27.00 1.79
CA SER A 238 -20.44 27.46 0.49
C SER A 238 -21.03 26.30 -0.33
N VAL A 239 -20.38 25.13 -0.32
CA VAL A 239 -20.88 23.91 -0.97
C VAL A 239 -22.17 23.42 -0.30
N ILE A 240 -22.25 23.37 1.04
CA ILE A 240 -23.45 22.94 1.78
C ILE A 240 -24.68 23.81 1.44
N HIS A 241 -24.51 25.13 1.36
CA HIS A 241 -25.64 26.04 1.10
C HIS A 241 -26.05 26.17 -0.38
N LEU A 242 -25.11 25.99 -1.31
CA LEU A 242 -25.34 26.22 -2.75
C LEU A 242 -25.54 24.93 -3.54
N SER A 243 -24.78 23.87 -3.24
CA SER A 243 -24.62 22.66 -4.06
C SER A 243 -24.32 21.42 -3.18
N PRO A 244 -25.19 21.07 -2.20
CA PRO A 244 -24.89 20.05 -1.19
C PRO A 244 -24.68 18.64 -1.77
N GLU A 245 -25.27 18.34 -2.93
CA GLU A 245 -25.06 17.08 -3.66
C GLU A 245 -23.61 16.90 -4.13
N SER A 246 -22.86 17.99 -4.25
CA SER A 246 -21.43 17.96 -4.61
C SER A 246 -20.51 17.70 -3.41
N LEU A 247 -21.00 17.81 -2.16
CA LEU A 247 -20.16 17.77 -0.94
C LEU A 247 -19.30 16.50 -0.82
N LEU A 248 -19.88 15.33 -1.07
CA LEU A 248 -19.16 14.05 -1.03
C LEU A 248 -17.98 14.03 -2.03
N THR A 249 -18.20 14.55 -3.25
CA THR A 249 -17.16 14.63 -4.28
C THR A 249 -16.11 15.70 -3.97
N VAL A 250 -16.46 16.74 -3.22
CA VAL A 250 -15.51 17.75 -2.70
C VAL A 250 -14.60 17.15 -1.64
N ILE A 251 -15.15 16.42 -0.67
CA ILE A 251 -14.36 15.75 0.38
C ILE A 251 -13.37 14.77 -0.26
N TYR A 252 -13.84 13.91 -1.17
CA TYR A 252 -12.98 12.95 -1.86
C TYR A 252 -11.83 13.60 -2.66
N LEU A 253 -12.10 14.66 -3.45
CA LEU A 253 -11.02 15.37 -4.13
C LEU A 253 -10.07 16.12 -3.17
N SER A 254 -10.53 16.51 -1.98
CA SER A 254 -9.71 17.20 -0.97
C SER A 254 -8.70 16.27 -0.29
N ILE A 255 -9.04 15.00 -0.12
CA ILE A 255 -8.15 13.93 0.38
C ILE A 255 -7.47 13.14 -0.77
N ASN A 256 -7.70 13.52 -2.02
CA ASN A 256 -7.25 12.86 -3.24
C ASN A 256 -7.61 11.36 -3.39
N LYS A 257 -8.66 10.88 -2.68
CA LYS A 257 -9.20 9.51 -2.83
C LYS A 257 -10.39 9.51 -3.80
N LEU A 258 -10.72 8.35 -4.38
CA LEU A 258 -11.90 8.19 -5.23
C LEU A 258 -13.04 7.42 -4.55
N CYS A 259 -12.74 6.62 -3.55
CA CYS A 259 -13.64 5.73 -2.83
C CYS A 259 -13.05 5.47 -1.43
N PRO A 260 -13.74 4.73 -0.55
CA PRO A 260 -13.11 4.10 0.60
C PRO A 260 -12.02 3.10 0.15
N GLU A 261 -10.98 2.93 0.96
CA GLU A 261 -9.78 2.12 0.62
C GLU A 261 -10.12 0.65 0.33
N TYR A 262 -11.14 0.10 1.01
CA TYR A 262 -11.58 -1.29 0.85
C TYR A 262 -12.21 -1.61 -0.52
N GLU A 263 -12.54 -0.62 -1.34
CA GLU A 263 -12.98 -0.83 -2.73
C GLU A 263 -11.81 -1.06 -3.70
N GLY A 264 -10.57 -0.73 -3.32
CA GLY A 264 -9.36 -1.01 -4.11
C GLY A 264 -9.26 -0.28 -5.46
N LEU A 265 -9.97 0.83 -5.66
CA LEU A 265 -10.04 1.55 -6.94
C LEU A 265 -8.81 2.46 -7.17
N GLU A 266 -7.68 1.84 -7.50
CA GLU A 266 -6.45 2.53 -7.90
C GLU A 266 -6.62 3.29 -9.24
N LEU A 267 -6.07 4.50 -9.36
CA LEU A 267 -5.96 5.20 -10.65
C LEU A 267 -5.15 4.40 -11.69
N GLY A 268 -4.15 3.63 -11.25
CA GLY A 268 -3.30 2.79 -12.10
C GLY A 268 -2.62 3.57 -13.22
N ILE A 269 -1.89 4.63 -12.85
CA ILE A 269 -1.16 5.55 -13.73
C ILE A 269 0.22 5.86 -13.12
N GLY A 270 1.30 5.67 -13.88
CA GLY A 270 2.65 6.09 -13.48
C GLY A 270 3.09 7.40 -14.15
N GLU A 271 4.13 8.04 -13.60
CA GLU A 271 4.71 9.31 -14.07
C GLU A 271 4.92 9.36 -15.60
N SER A 272 5.42 8.29 -16.20
CA SER A 272 5.71 8.20 -17.63
C SER A 272 4.46 8.39 -18.52
N LEU A 273 3.30 7.94 -18.05
CA LEU A 273 2.02 8.09 -18.74
C LEU A 273 1.43 9.51 -18.52
N LEU A 274 1.71 10.12 -17.37
CA LEU A 274 1.40 11.53 -17.09
C LEU A 274 2.24 12.48 -17.96
N MET A 275 3.56 12.26 -18.03
CA MET A 275 4.45 12.98 -18.95
C MET A 275 4.00 12.85 -20.40
N LYS A 276 3.47 11.67 -20.81
CA LYS A 276 2.90 11.47 -22.15
C LYS A 276 1.61 12.26 -22.36
N ALA A 277 0.72 12.31 -21.37
CA ALA A 277 -0.49 13.15 -21.45
C ALA A 277 -0.16 14.65 -21.51
N ILE A 278 0.88 15.12 -20.79
CA ILE A 278 1.40 16.48 -20.92
C ILE A 278 2.00 16.70 -22.33
N ALA A 279 2.81 15.76 -22.84
CA ALA A 279 3.41 15.87 -24.18
C ALA A 279 2.34 15.97 -25.30
N GLU A 280 1.37 15.06 -25.31
CA GLU A 280 0.30 15.02 -26.31
C GLU A 280 -0.68 16.20 -26.21
N SER A 281 -0.94 16.72 -25.00
CA SER A 281 -1.82 17.89 -24.84
C SER A 281 -1.09 19.19 -25.18
N THR A 282 0.16 19.37 -24.76
CA THR A 282 0.91 20.64 -24.89
C THR A 282 1.74 20.75 -26.17
N GLY A 283 1.95 19.64 -26.90
CA GLY A 283 2.80 19.60 -28.09
C GLY A 283 4.30 19.64 -27.79
N ARG A 284 4.70 19.49 -26.52
CA ARG A 284 6.10 19.50 -26.08
C ARG A 284 6.78 18.15 -26.28
N GLU A 285 8.06 18.16 -26.62
CA GLU A 285 8.89 16.96 -26.65
C GLU A 285 9.01 16.30 -25.26
N MET A 286 8.84 14.98 -25.22
CA MET A 286 9.05 14.14 -24.03
C MET A 286 10.43 14.36 -23.37
N LYS A 287 11.49 14.54 -24.18
CA LYS A 287 12.85 14.79 -23.66
C LYS A 287 12.90 16.08 -22.84
N LYS A 288 12.21 17.14 -23.28
CA LYS A 288 12.17 18.40 -22.54
C LYS A 288 11.32 18.27 -21.26
N ILE A 289 10.17 17.59 -21.31
CA ILE A 289 9.36 17.34 -20.10
C ILE A 289 10.15 16.57 -19.03
N LYS A 290 10.96 15.58 -19.41
CA LYS A 290 11.86 14.87 -18.48
C LYS A 290 12.93 15.78 -17.87
N ALA A 291 13.48 16.72 -18.63
CA ALA A 291 14.44 17.70 -18.13
C ALA A 291 13.79 18.68 -17.14
N ASP A 292 12.64 19.29 -17.51
CA ASP A 292 11.84 20.12 -16.62
C ASP A 292 11.48 19.39 -15.31
N TYR A 293 11.22 18.07 -15.35
CA TYR A 293 10.87 17.28 -14.17
C TYR A 293 12.05 16.97 -13.24
N ALA A 294 13.25 16.77 -13.79
CA ALA A 294 14.46 16.64 -12.98
C ALA A 294 14.83 17.96 -12.27
N GLU A 295 14.45 19.11 -12.83
CA GLU A 295 14.68 20.44 -12.24
C GLU A 295 13.58 20.84 -11.23
N LEU A 296 12.30 20.61 -11.55
CA LEU A 296 11.15 21.11 -10.78
C LEU A 296 10.50 20.08 -9.85
N GLY A 297 10.74 18.78 -10.04
CA GLY A 297 10.20 17.69 -9.21
C GLY A 297 8.67 17.53 -9.20
N ASP A 298 7.91 18.27 -10.02
CA ASP A 298 6.45 18.41 -9.95
C ASP A 298 5.82 18.48 -11.36
N LEU A 299 5.02 17.45 -11.72
CA LEU A 299 4.36 17.39 -13.04
C LEU A 299 3.22 18.42 -13.20
N GLY A 300 2.63 18.88 -12.09
CA GLY A 300 1.59 19.90 -12.09
C GLY A 300 2.11 21.29 -12.44
N ILE A 301 3.26 21.67 -11.88
CA ILE A 301 3.93 22.93 -12.25
C ILE A 301 4.30 22.91 -13.75
N ILE A 302 4.80 21.77 -14.25
CA ILE A 302 5.15 21.60 -15.67
C ILE A 302 3.92 21.70 -16.57
N ALA A 303 2.81 21.04 -16.22
CA ALA A 303 1.57 21.12 -16.99
C ALA A 303 0.99 22.55 -17.02
N MET A 304 0.94 23.23 -15.86
CA MET A 304 0.52 24.62 -15.73
C MET A 304 1.37 25.56 -16.60
N ASN A 305 2.69 25.50 -16.47
CA ASN A 305 3.61 26.36 -17.22
C ASN A 305 3.53 26.07 -18.74
N SER A 306 3.41 24.79 -19.13
CA SER A 306 3.33 24.40 -20.54
C SER A 306 2.03 24.86 -21.21
N ARG A 307 0.90 24.84 -20.49
CA ARG A 307 -0.43 25.23 -21.00
C ARG A 307 -0.54 26.69 -21.39
N SER A 308 0.28 27.58 -20.82
CA SER A 308 0.30 29.02 -21.12
C SER A 308 0.53 29.36 -22.61
N ASN A 309 1.20 28.48 -23.35
CA ASN A 309 1.66 28.71 -24.72
C ASN A 309 0.67 28.28 -25.82
N GLN A 310 -0.50 27.74 -25.48
CA GLN A 310 -1.47 27.21 -26.44
C GLN A 310 -2.79 28.01 -26.49
N PRO A 311 -2.97 28.92 -27.47
CA PRO A 311 -4.26 29.57 -27.71
C PRO A 311 -5.24 28.60 -28.41
N THR A 312 -6.43 28.41 -27.83
CA THR A 312 -7.52 27.65 -28.48
C THR A 312 -8.52 28.60 -29.15
N MET A 313 -8.95 28.28 -30.38
CA MET A 313 -9.88 29.12 -31.16
C MET A 313 -11.24 29.29 -30.46
N PHE A 314 -11.68 28.28 -29.72
CA PHE A 314 -12.81 28.34 -28.80
C PHE A 314 -12.36 27.89 -27.41
N LYS A 315 -12.93 28.48 -26.35
CA LYS A 315 -12.67 28.05 -24.97
C LYS A 315 -13.65 26.93 -24.60
N PRO A 316 -13.18 25.74 -24.20
CA PRO A 316 -14.07 24.66 -23.74
C PRO A 316 -14.84 25.06 -22.46
N LYS A 317 -15.92 24.34 -22.16
CA LYS A 317 -16.71 24.52 -20.93
C LYS A 317 -15.79 24.40 -19.70
N PRO A 318 -15.98 25.22 -18.64
CA PRO A 318 -15.21 25.06 -17.40
C PRO A 318 -15.38 23.66 -16.82
N LEU A 319 -14.34 23.15 -16.15
CA LEU A 319 -14.42 21.92 -15.38
C LEU A 319 -15.32 22.13 -14.15
N THR A 320 -16.13 21.13 -13.82
CA THR A 320 -16.93 21.07 -12.59
C THR A 320 -16.48 19.88 -11.75
N ILE A 321 -16.60 19.99 -10.42
CA ILE A 321 -16.13 18.96 -9.48
C ILE A 321 -16.75 17.59 -9.77
N PRO A 322 -18.09 17.45 -9.99
CA PRO A 322 -18.68 16.17 -10.36
C PRO A 322 -18.18 15.60 -11.70
N HIS A 323 -17.80 16.45 -12.66
CA HIS A 323 -17.24 16.00 -13.94
C HIS A 323 -15.80 15.50 -13.80
N VAL A 324 -14.95 16.23 -13.06
CA VAL A 324 -13.57 15.80 -12.76
C VAL A 324 -13.59 14.49 -11.98
N PHE A 325 -14.33 14.45 -10.86
CA PHE A 325 -14.44 13.25 -10.01
C PHE A 325 -14.95 12.03 -10.78
N LYS A 326 -16.02 12.17 -11.59
CA LYS A 326 -16.47 11.09 -12.47
C LYS A 326 -15.40 10.68 -13.47
N THR A 327 -14.69 11.61 -14.10
CA THR A 327 -13.66 11.28 -15.10
C THR A 327 -12.46 10.58 -14.47
N LEU A 328 -12.14 10.87 -13.21
CA LEU A 328 -11.13 10.13 -12.44
C LEU A 328 -11.61 8.70 -12.07
N LYS A 329 -12.87 8.52 -11.64
CA LYS A 329 -13.44 7.16 -11.47
C LYS A 329 -13.45 6.37 -12.79
N ASP A 330 -13.91 6.98 -13.88
CA ASP A 330 -13.84 6.39 -15.23
C ASP A 330 -12.39 5.96 -15.59
N ILE A 331 -11.37 6.77 -15.23
CA ILE A 331 -9.96 6.48 -15.49
C ILE A 331 -9.46 5.29 -14.67
N ALA A 332 -9.83 5.20 -13.39
CA ALA A 332 -9.46 4.11 -12.51
C ALA A 332 -10.06 2.77 -12.98
N SER A 333 -11.35 2.76 -13.33
CA SER A 333 -12.08 1.57 -13.82
C SER A 333 -11.64 1.06 -15.21
N LEU A 334 -10.72 1.71 -15.91
CA LEU A 334 -10.23 1.27 -17.23
C LEU A 334 -9.11 0.22 -17.12
N SER A 335 -9.42 -1.02 -17.51
CA SER A 335 -8.51 -2.16 -17.58
C SER A 335 -8.33 -2.72 -19.00
N GLY A 336 -7.43 -3.69 -19.18
CA GLY A 336 -7.18 -4.38 -20.45
C GLY A 336 -6.31 -3.61 -21.46
N ASN A 337 -6.03 -4.25 -22.61
CA ASN A 337 -4.92 -3.89 -23.52
C ASN A 337 -4.98 -2.49 -24.15
N SER A 338 -6.14 -1.82 -24.18
CA SER A 338 -6.25 -0.43 -24.68
C SER A 338 -6.39 0.63 -23.59
N SER A 339 -6.45 0.23 -22.31
CA SER A 339 -6.71 1.13 -21.17
C SER A 339 -5.76 2.31 -21.11
N GLN A 340 -4.44 2.09 -21.17
CA GLN A 340 -3.43 3.15 -21.06
C GLN A 340 -3.66 4.30 -22.06
N LYS A 341 -4.03 3.98 -23.31
CA LYS A 341 -4.35 5.00 -24.32
C LYS A 341 -5.62 5.76 -23.94
N GLN A 342 -6.68 5.05 -23.54
CA GLN A 342 -7.95 5.67 -23.14
C GLN A 342 -7.80 6.55 -21.87
N LYS A 343 -6.94 6.16 -20.92
CA LYS A 343 -6.56 6.99 -19.76
C LYS A 343 -5.87 8.28 -20.23
N VAL A 344 -4.87 8.21 -21.11
CA VAL A 344 -4.20 9.39 -21.70
C VAL A 344 -5.19 10.28 -22.46
N ASP A 345 -6.08 9.71 -23.28
CA ASP A 345 -7.07 10.47 -24.04
C ASP A 345 -8.08 11.21 -23.12
N LYS A 346 -8.52 10.59 -22.01
CA LYS A 346 -9.34 11.26 -20.97
C LYS A 346 -8.58 12.38 -20.26
N ILE A 347 -7.33 12.13 -19.83
CA ILE A 347 -6.50 13.14 -19.15
C ILE A 347 -6.24 14.35 -20.05
N LYS A 348 -5.89 14.11 -21.32
CA LYS A 348 -5.70 15.13 -22.35
C LYS A 348 -6.94 16.02 -22.54
N LEU A 349 -8.14 15.44 -22.56
CA LEU A 349 -9.39 16.20 -22.67
C LEU A 349 -9.65 17.10 -21.44
N MET A 350 -9.32 16.63 -20.23
CA MET A 350 -9.38 17.46 -19.02
C MET A 350 -8.33 18.58 -19.05
N LEU A 351 -7.07 18.28 -19.40
CA LEU A 351 -5.99 19.28 -19.51
C LEU A 351 -6.28 20.38 -20.54
N VAL A 352 -6.90 20.03 -21.67
CA VAL A 352 -7.38 21.01 -22.66
C VAL A 352 -8.46 21.93 -22.08
N SER A 353 -9.24 21.43 -21.12
CA SER A 353 -10.33 22.17 -20.45
C SER A 353 -9.88 23.00 -19.24
N CYS A 354 -8.75 22.64 -18.61
CA CYS A 354 -8.15 23.36 -17.48
C CYS A 354 -7.81 24.82 -17.79
N ARG A 355 -7.91 25.65 -16.76
CA ARG A 355 -7.65 27.10 -16.74
C ARG A 355 -6.77 27.45 -15.53
N ASN A 356 -5.86 28.41 -15.69
CA ASN A 356 -4.99 28.90 -14.62
C ASN A 356 -4.29 27.74 -13.88
N LYS A 357 -4.37 27.68 -12.54
CA LYS A 357 -3.79 26.63 -11.69
C LYS A 357 -4.56 25.29 -11.71
N GLU A 358 -5.71 25.14 -12.40
CA GLU A 358 -6.44 23.85 -12.46
C GLU A 358 -5.57 22.70 -13.00
N ALA A 359 -4.68 22.98 -13.97
CA ALA A 359 -3.76 21.97 -14.52
C ALA A 359 -2.71 21.49 -13.50
N LYS A 360 -2.36 22.33 -12.50
CA LYS A 360 -1.41 21.97 -11.44
C LYS A 360 -2.01 20.89 -10.54
N TYR A 361 -3.16 21.17 -9.95
CA TYR A 361 -3.82 20.26 -9.03
C TYR A 361 -4.38 19.02 -9.72
N LEU A 362 -4.87 19.11 -10.96
CA LEU A 362 -5.32 17.92 -11.70
C LEU A 362 -4.18 16.91 -11.92
N MET A 363 -2.98 17.38 -12.31
CA MET A 363 -1.85 16.48 -12.50
C MET A 363 -1.32 15.91 -11.18
N ARG A 364 -1.24 16.72 -10.13
CA ARG A 364 -0.86 16.23 -8.78
C ARG A 364 -1.87 15.21 -8.24
N SER A 365 -3.17 15.41 -8.48
CA SER A 365 -4.20 14.41 -8.17
C SER A 365 -3.98 13.10 -8.93
N LEU A 366 -3.68 13.19 -10.24
CA LEU A 366 -3.38 12.02 -11.09
C LEU A 366 -2.04 11.33 -10.75
N GLU A 367 -1.10 12.04 -10.12
CA GLU A 367 0.15 11.52 -9.53
C GLU A 367 -0.08 10.84 -8.16
N GLY A 368 -1.29 10.93 -7.61
CA GLY A 368 -1.61 10.53 -6.23
C GLY A 368 -1.16 11.53 -5.16
N LYS A 369 -0.13 12.33 -5.45
CA LYS A 369 0.57 13.18 -4.47
C LYS A 369 0.16 14.66 -4.64
N LEU A 370 -0.90 15.08 -3.92
CA LEU A 370 -1.52 16.42 -4.05
C LEU A 370 -0.64 17.59 -3.54
N ARG A 371 0.26 17.34 -2.58
CA ARG A 371 1.32 18.27 -2.10
C ARG A 371 0.83 19.68 -1.70
N ILE A 372 -0.22 19.77 -0.88
CA ILE A 372 -0.76 21.07 -0.37
C ILE A 372 -0.74 21.22 1.17
N GLY A 373 -0.20 20.26 1.93
CA GLY A 373 -0.20 20.33 3.41
C GLY A 373 -1.57 20.06 4.07
N LEU A 374 -2.57 19.60 3.31
CA LEU A 374 -3.89 19.24 3.84
C LEU A 374 -3.94 17.74 4.21
N ALA A 375 -3.86 17.45 5.51
CA ALA A 375 -4.05 16.10 6.04
C ALA A 375 -5.55 15.72 6.13
N GLU A 376 -5.86 14.42 5.97
CA GLU A 376 -7.24 13.90 6.04
C GLU A 376 -7.93 14.23 7.37
N ARG A 377 -7.22 14.14 8.50
CA ARG A 377 -7.73 14.53 9.83
C ARG A 377 -8.20 15.99 9.86
N THR A 378 -7.56 16.89 9.10
CA THR A 378 -7.98 18.30 8.97
C THR A 378 -9.24 18.43 8.11
N VAL A 379 -9.43 17.58 7.11
CA VAL A 379 -10.68 17.52 6.31
C VAL A 379 -11.85 17.02 7.16
N VAL A 380 -11.64 16.00 8.02
CA VAL A 380 -12.66 15.50 8.97
C VAL A 380 -13.10 16.58 9.95
N VAL A 381 -12.15 17.35 10.52
CA VAL A 381 -12.48 18.51 11.39
C VAL A 381 -13.20 19.61 10.62
N ALA A 382 -12.75 19.93 9.39
CA ALA A 382 -13.38 20.96 8.58
C ALA A 382 -14.83 20.60 8.20
N LEU A 383 -15.10 19.33 7.89
CA LEU A 383 -16.44 18.82 7.61
C LEU A 383 -17.36 18.98 8.83
N ALA A 384 -16.90 18.58 10.02
CA ALA A 384 -17.66 18.73 11.26
C ALA A 384 -18.02 20.21 11.54
N GLN A 385 -17.02 21.09 11.48
CA GLN A 385 -17.21 22.52 11.72
C GLN A 385 -18.08 23.19 10.66
N ALA A 386 -17.94 22.83 9.38
CA ALA A 386 -18.75 23.37 8.30
C ALA A 386 -20.24 22.95 8.43
N ILE A 387 -20.53 21.74 8.90
CA ILE A 387 -21.90 21.30 9.21
C ILE A 387 -22.47 22.16 10.35
N VAL A 388 -21.79 22.28 11.49
CA VAL A 388 -22.22 23.15 12.61
C VAL A 388 -22.53 24.57 12.12
N LEU A 389 -21.56 25.20 11.43
CA LEU A 389 -21.63 26.60 11.01
C LEU A 389 -22.64 26.89 9.88
N SER A 390 -23.16 25.85 9.23
CA SER A 390 -24.23 25.96 8.22
C SER A 390 -25.63 25.98 8.83
N ARG A 391 -25.77 25.76 10.15
CA ARG A 391 -27.08 25.73 10.82
C ARG A 391 -27.60 27.15 11.13
N PRO A 392 -28.92 27.41 11.02
CA PRO A 392 -29.48 28.77 11.10
C PRO A 392 -29.57 29.35 12.53
N ASP A 393 -29.37 28.53 13.54
CA ASP A 393 -29.46 28.85 14.97
C ASP A 393 -28.14 29.37 15.57
N ILE A 394 -26.99 29.03 14.99
CA ILE A 394 -25.63 29.48 15.36
C ILE A 394 -25.56 30.97 15.66
N LYS A 395 -26.30 31.80 14.91
CA LYS A 395 -26.37 33.27 15.08
C LYS A 395 -26.97 33.72 16.43
N LYS A 396 -27.39 32.79 17.29
CA LYS A 396 -27.95 33.03 18.64
C LYS A 396 -27.05 32.52 19.79
N LEU A 397 -25.98 31.78 19.50
CA LEU A 397 -25.09 31.23 20.53
C LEU A 397 -24.07 32.27 21.00
N SER A 398 -23.57 32.12 22.23
CA SER A 398 -22.39 32.87 22.71
C SER A 398 -21.11 32.24 22.16
N LYS A 399 -20.01 33.01 22.16
CA LYS A 399 -18.72 32.58 21.56
C LYS A 399 -18.17 31.31 22.21
N GLU A 400 -18.32 31.20 23.53
CA GLU A 400 -17.82 30.10 24.35
C GLU A 400 -18.62 28.82 24.07
N LYS A 401 -19.94 28.95 23.90
CA LYS A 401 -20.82 27.82 23.54
C LYS A 401 -20.59 27.34 22.12
N LEU A 402 -20.38 28.27 21.18
CA LEU A 402 -20.04 27.93 19.80
C LEU A 402 -18.68 27.22 19.72
N GLN A 403 -17.68 27.67 20.49
CA GLN A 403 -16.39 26.98 20.59
C GLN A 403 -16.58 25.53 21.07
N LEU A 404 -17.25 25.33 22.21
CA LEU A 404 -17.48 24.00 22.79
C LEU A 404 -18.20 23.07 21.80
N GLU A 405 -19.25 23.55 21.14
CA GLU A 405 -20.00 22.74 20.17
C GLU A 405 -19.18 22.39 18.92
N LEU A 406 -18.26 23.26 18.48
CA LEU A 406 -17.33 22.96 17.38
C LEU A 406 -16.26 21.92 17.77
N GLU A 407 -15.81 21.93 19.03
CA GLU A 407 -14.88 20.93 19.58
C GLU A 407 -15.56 19.57 19.77
N ASP A 408 -16.77 19.55 20.35
CA ASP A 408 -17.59 18.35 20.49
C ASP A 408 -17.96 17.75 19.13
N ALA A 409 -18.34 18.58 18.15
CA ALA A 409 -18.62 18.14 16.79
C ALA A 409 -17.41 17.49 16.12
N ALA A 410 -16.23 18.13 16.21
CA ALA A 410 -14.99 17.57 15.67
C ALA A 410 -14.64 16.23 16.33
N SER A 411 -14.84 16.11 17.65
CA SER A 411 -14.64 14.87 18.41
C SER A 411 -15.60 13.76 17.97
N VAL A 412 -16.90 14.07 17.82
CA VAL A 412 -17.93 13.12 17.36
C VAL A 412 -17.63 12.59 15.95
N VAL A 413 -17.28 13.47 15.00
CA VAL A 413 -16.99 13.03 13.62
C VAL A 413 -15.63 12.32 13.52
N LYS A 414 -14.61 12.72 14.30
CA LYS A 414 -13.33 11.95 14.43
C LYS A 414 -13.61 10.51 14.91
N SER A 415 -14.46 10.33 15.93
CA SER A 415 -14.86 9.01 16.47
C SER A 415 -15.55 8.17 15.39
N VAL A 416 -16.64 8.68 14.81
CA VAL A 416 -17.44 7.95 13.82
C VAL A 416 -16.64 7.62 12.57
N TYR A 417 -15.78 8.50 12.08
CA TYR A 417 -14.91 8.20 10.93
C TYR A 417 -13.88 7.10 11.24
N SER A 418 -13.45 6.96 12.50
CA SER A 418 -12.51 5.93 12.90
C SER A 418 -13.20 4.57 13.11
N GLU A 419 -14.43 4.57 13.62
CA GLU A 419 -15.33 3.41 13.72
C GLU A 419 -15.87 2.94 12.36
N LEU A 420 -16.03 3.87 11.40
CA LEU A 420 -16.60 3.66 10.06
C LEU A 420 -15.95 4.63 9.04
N PRO A 421 -14.79 4.31 8.45
CA PRO A 421 -14.08 5.15 7.47
C PRO A 421 -14.75 5.14 6.08
N CYS A 422 -16.01 5.60 6.00
CA CYS A 422 -16.80 5.61 4.77
C CYS A 422 -17.56 6.94 4.61
N TYR A 423 -17.04 7.84 3.77
CA TYR A 423 -17.67 9.15 3.52
C TYR A 423 -19.01 9.03 2.79
N ASP A 424 -19.22 8.01 1.94
CA ASP A 424 -20.50 7.73 1.27
C ASP A 424 -21.65 7.46 2.25
N LEU A 425 -21.36 7.06 3.50
CA LEU A 425 -22.35 6.91 4.57
C LEU A 425 -22.37 8.13 5.50
N ILE A 426 -21.21 8.63 5.94
CA ILE A 426 -21.11 9.75 6.89
C ILE A 426 -21.63 11.06 6.30
N VAL A 427 -21.29 11.41 5.05
CA VAL A 427 -21.69 12.70 4.46
C VAL A 427 -23.22 12.78 4.26
N PRO A 428 -23.91 11.75 3.72
CA PRO A 428 -25.37 11.75 3.67
C PRO A 428 -26.07 11.65 5.04
N ALA A 429 -25.41 11.11 6.07
CA ALA A 429 -25.94 11.13 7.44
C ALA A 429 -25.89 12.55 8.04
N LEU A 430 -24.72 13.21 7.97
CA LEU A 430 -24.53 14.60 8.41
C LEU A 430 -25.51 15.57 7.72
N LEU A 431 -25.69 15.43 6.39
CA LEU A 431 -26.63 16.26 5.61
C LEU A 431 -28.11 16.03 5.94
N LYS A 432 -28.47 14.96 6.66
CA LYS A 432 -29.86 14.63 7.05
C LYS A 432 -30.16 14.89 8.53
N GLY A 433 -29.25 14.48 9.41
CA GLY A 433 -29.48 14.35 10.85
C GLY A 433 -28.57 15.20 11.74
N ASP A 434 -27.76 16.08 11.15
CA ASP A 434 -26.71 16.83 11.85
C ASP A 434 -25.73 15.90 12.60
N ILE A 435 -24.90 16.45 13.48
CA ILE A 435 -23.96 15.71 14.32
C ILE A 435 -24.66 14.86 15.38
N ALA A 436 -25.80 15.32 15.92
CA ALA A 436 -26.49 14.65 17.02
C ALA A 436 -26.94 13.23 16.68
N GLY A 437 -27.48 13.01 15.47
CA GLY A 437 -27.90 11.68 15.01
C GLY A 437 -26.76 10.80 14.49
N LEU A 438 -25.52 11.30 14.38
CA LEU A 438 -24.47 10.61 13.63
C LEU A 438 -24.05 9.28 14.27
N LYS A 439 -23.84 9.25 15.60
CA LYS A 439 -23.44 8.03 16.35
C LYS A 439 -24.51 6.94 16.38
N GLU A 440 -25.75 7.26 16.04
CA GLU A 440 -26.85 6.28 15.97
C GLU A 440 -27.02 5.70 14.56
N ASN A 441 -26.80 6.53 13.53
CA ASN A 441 -26.94 6.15 12.12
C ASN A 441 -25.66 5.53 11.53
N CYS A 442 -24.49 5.89 12.04
CA CYS A 442 -23.19 5.39 11.58
C CYS A 442 -22.49 4.64 12.74
N LYS A 443 -22.69 3.32 12.79
CA LYS A 443 -22.08 2.41 13.76
C LYS A 443 -21.12 1.45 13.06
N LEU A 444 -20.19 0.85 13.82
CA LEU A 444 -19.38 -0.28 13.36
C LEU A 444 -20.27 -1.34 12.69
N THR A 445 -19.97 -1.67 11.43
CA THR A 445 -20.78 -2.55 10.59
C THR A 445 -19.87 -3.60 9.95
N PRO A 446 -20.07 -4.91 10.18
CA PRO A 446 -19.29 -5.96 9.55
C PRO A 446 -19.24 -5.82 8.03
N GLY A 447 -18.05 -6.00 7.45
CA GLY A 447 -17.82 -5.76 6.02
C GLY A 447 -17.38 -4.34 5.65
N ILE A 448 -17.36 -3.39 6.59
CA ILE A 448 -16.59 -2.14 6.49
C ILE A 448 -15.45 -2.21 7.53
N PRO A 449 -14.16 -2.11 7.14
CA PRO A 449 -13.07 -2.09 8.11
C PRO A 449 -13.12 -0.84 8.97
N LEU A 450 -12.84 -0.97 10.26
CA LEU A 450 -12.54 0.18 11.13
C LEU A 450 -11.04 0.50 11.10
N LYS A 451 -10.67 1.74 11.42
CA LYS A 451 -9.25 2.10 11.54
C LYS A 451 -8.66 1.47 12.82
N PRO A 452 -7.50 0.80 12.74
CA PRO A 452 -6.96 0.04 13.87
C PRO A 452 -6.57 0.93 15.06
N MET A 453 -6.55 0.33 16.26
CA MET A 453 -5.90 0.90 17.44
C MET A 453 -4.37 0.79 17.30
N LEU A 454 -3.67 1.87 17.65
CA LEU A 454 -2.22 2.02 17.50
C LEU A 454 -1.52 2.06 18.86
N ALA A 455 -0.23 1.70 18.88
CA ALA A 455 0.59 1.60 20.08
C ALA A 455 1.76 2.61 20.09
N HIS A 456 2.08 3.15 21.28
CA HIS A 456 3.29 3.96 21.45
C HIS A 456 4.56 3.09 21.49
N PRO A 457 5.67 3.51 20.86
CA PRO A 457 6.97 2.91 21.11
C PRO A 457 7.44 3.23 22.54
N THR A 458 8.09 2.26 23.17
CA THR A 458 8.68 2.35 24.51
C THR A 458 10.18 2.03 24.47
N LYS A 459 11.02 2.74 25.25
CA LYS A 459 12.49 2.66 25.14
C LYS A 459 13.18 1.97 26.33
N ALA A 460 12.52 1.86 27.47
CA ALA A 460 12.97 1.04 28.59
C ALA A 460 11.79 0.30 29.23
N LEU A 461 12.05 -0.86 29.86
CA LEU A 461 11.01 -1.60 30.57
C LEU A 461 10.46 -0.84 31.80
N THR A 462 11.25 0.06 32.39
CA THR A 462 10.82 0.97 33.46
C THR A 462 9.68 1.88 33.01
N ASP A 463 9.74 2.41 31.78
CA ASP A 463 8.71 3.28 31.20
C ASP A 463 7.31 2.60 31.14
N ILE A 464 7.26 1.27 31.20
CA ILE A 464 6.03 0.48 31.22
C ILE A 464 5.39 0.54 32.60
N LEU A 465 6.18 0.35 33.67
CA LEU A 465 5.70 0.36 35.04
C LEU A 465 5.34 1.78 35.48
N ASP A 466 6.18 2.77 35.18
CA ASP A 466 5.93 4.20 35.45
C ASP A 466 4.66 4.73 34.76
N ARG A 467 4.21 4.05 33.69
CA ARG A 467 3.03 4.39 32.89
C ARG A 467 1.78 3.60 33.24
N PHE A 468 1.93 2.42 33.83
CA PHE A 468 0.85 1.53 34.25
C PHE A 468 0.83 1.29 35.77
N GLU A 469 1.31 2.25 36.56
CA GLU A 469 1.31 2.19 38.03
C GLU A 469 -0.07 1.77 38.57
N ASN A 470 -0.12 0.64 39.27
CA ASN A 470 -1.33 0.05 39.86
C ASN A 470 -2.44 -0.38 38.86
N ILE A 471 -2.15 -0.40 37.54
CA ILE A 471 -3.08 -0.86 36.50
C ILE A 471 -2.70 -2.29 36.09
N ALA A 472 -3.69 -3.18 36.05
CA ALA A 472 -3.48 -4.54 35.54
C ALA A 472 -3.29 -4.52 34.01
N PHE A 473 -2.16 -5.01 33.52
CA PHE A 473 -1.84 -5.14 32.11
C PHE A 473 -1.48 -6.59 31.72
N THR A 474 -1.40 -6.83 30.42
CA THR A 474 -0.94 -8.09 29.81
C THR A 474 0.17 -7.77 28.81
N CYS A 475 1.15 -8.65 28.72
CA CYS A 475 2.16 -8.67 27.67
C CYS A 475 1.75 -9.75 26.66
N GLU A 476 1.70 -9.41 25.38
CA GLU A 476 1.37 -10.29 24.25
C GLU A 476 2.54 -10.26 23.26
N TYR A 477 2.78 -11.35 22.53
CA TYR A 477 3.82 -11.38 21.52
C TYR A 477 3.52 -10.41 20.36
N LYS A 478 4.52 -9.62 19.99
CA LYS A 478 4.47 -8.81 18.77
C LYS A 478 5.01 -9.62 17.59
N TYR A 479 4.13 -10.41 16.99
CA TYR A 479 4.40 -11.14 15.75
C TYR A 479 4.91 -10.21 14.62
N ASP A 480 5.79 -10.74 13.77
CA ASP A 480 6.28 -10.12 12.53
C ASP A 480 5.44 -10.67 11.34
N GLY A 481 4.48 -9.88 10.87
CA GLY A 481 3.46 -10.36 9.91
C GLY A 481 2.68 -9.23 9.26
N GLU A 482 1.48 -9.55 8.78
CA GLU A 482 0.52 -8.58 8.25
C GLU A 482 -0.76 -8.53 9.09
N ARG A 483 -1.02 -7.38 9.73
CA ARG A 483 -2.26 -7.16 10.48
C ARG A 483 -3.48 -7.33 9.59
N ALA A 484 -4.31 -8.31 9.96
CA ALA A 484 -5.46 -8.80 9.24
C ALA A 484 -6.72 -8.63 10.11
N GLN A 485 -7.53 -7.61 9.78
CA GLN A 485 -8.83 -7.39 10.42
C GLN A 485 -9.87 -8.27 9.71
N ILE A 486 -10.41 -9.27 10.42
CA ILE A 486 -11.24 -10.33 9.83
C ILE A 486 -12.71 -10.10 10.20
N HIS A 487 -13.54 -9.88 9.19
CA HIS A 487 -14.98 -9.66 9.33
C HIS A 487 -15.77 -10.90 8.87
N LYS A 488 -16.78 -11.26 9.65
CA LYS A 488 -17.85 -12.18 9.26
C LYS A 488 -19.18 -11.45 9.27
N LEU A 489 -19.88 -11.42 8.14
CA LEU A 489 -21.19 -10.79 7.98
C LEU A 489 -22.31 -11.78 8.31
N ASP A 490 -23.51 -11.28 8.60
CA ASP A 490 -24.70 -12.10 8.92
C ASP A 490 -25.20 -12.95 7.74
N ASP A 491 -24.77 -12.66 6.50
CA ASP A 491 -24.99 -13.50 5.32
C ASP A 491 -24.01 -14.69 5.22
N GLY A 492 -23.06 -14.78 6.15
CA GLY A 492 -22.00 -15.78 6.19
C GLY A 492 -20.73 -15.38 5.41
N SER A 493 -20.74 -14.29 4.65
CA SER A 493 -19.56 -13.87 3.89
C SER A 493 -18.43 -13.38 4.81
N MET A 494 -17.22 -13.85 4.50
CA MET A 494 -15.98 -13.42 5.16
C MET A 494 -15.33 -12.28 4.36
N ARG A 495 -14.60 -11.38 5.02
CA ARG A 495 -13.68 -10.40 4.40
C ARG A 495 -12.47 -10.17 5.30
N ILE A 496 -11.31 -9.95 4.69
CA ILE A 496 -10.05 -9.66 5.41
C ILE A 496 -9.53 -8.31 4.93
N TYR A 497 -9.21 -7.42 5.87
CA TYR A 497 -8.69 -6.07 5.59
C TYR A 497 -7.32 -5.83 6.22
N SER A 498 -6.49 -5.02 5.56
CA SER A 498 -5.15 -4.62 6.05
C SER A 498 -5.23 -3.52 7.12
N ARG A 499 -4.10 -3.26 7.80
CA ARG A 499 -3.88 -2.07 8.66
C ARG A 499 -4.41 -0.77 8.02
N ASN A 500 -4.20 -0.61 6.71
CA ASN A 500 -4.56 0.61 5.97
C ASN A 500 -5.98 0.56 5.37
N SER A 501 -6.80 -0.43 5.77
CA SER A 501 -8.18 -0.67 5.32
C SER A 501 -8.32 -1.21 3.88
N GLU A 502 -7.24 -1.72 3.27
CA GLU A 502 -7.30 -2.36 1.95
C GLU A 502 -7.88 -3.77 2.01
N ASN A 503 -8.51 -4.25 0.93
CA ASN A 503 -9.14 -5.57 0.88
C ASN A 503 -8.15 -6.70 0.51
N MET A 504 -7.72 -7.46 1.53
CA MET A 504 -6.78 -8.59 1.40
C MET A 504 -7.48 -9.94 1.14
N SER A 505 -8.81 -10.00 1.02
CA SER A 505 -9.56 -11.26 0.87
C SER A 505 -9.13 -12.08 -0.35
N THR A 506 -8.64 -11.44 -1.41
CA THR A 506 -8.11 -12.10 -2.63
C THR A 506 -6.65 -12.58 -2.52
N LYS A 507 -5.94 -12.17 -1.45
CA LYS A 507 -4.59 -12.61 -1.10
C LYS A 507 -4.60 -13.84 -0.18
N TYR A 508 -5.66 -14.01 0.61
CA TYR A 508 -5.80 -15.03 1.65
C TYR A 508 -7.01 -15.99 1.45
N PRO A 509 -7.17 -16.64 0.28
CA PRO A 509 -8.30 -17.54 0.04
C PRO A 509 -8.25 -18.82 0.89
N ASP A 510 -7.05 -19.29 1.24
CA ASP A 510 -6.81 -20.38 2.21
C ASP A 510 -7.35 -20.05 3.60
N VAL A 511 -7.08 -18.85 4.11
CA VAL A 511 -7.63 -18.38 5.39
C VAL A 511 -9.14 -18.27 5.29
N MET A 512 -9.66 -17.65 4.22
CA MET A 512 -11.10 -17.51 4.00
C MET A 512 -11.81 -18.86 4.01
N GLU A 513 -11.28 -19.86 3.30
CA GLU A 513 -11.89 -21.20 3.23
C GLU A 513 -11.78 -21.97 4.55
N ARG A 514 -10.66 -21.86 5.30
CA ARG A 514 -10.54 -22.45 6.66
C ARG A 514 -11.56 -21.87 7.64
N LEU A 515 -11.81 -20.57 7.57
CA LEU A 515 -12.77 -19.89 8.44
C LEU A 515 -14.23 -20.13 7.98
N GLU A 516 -14.47 -20.34 6.68
CA GLU A 516 -15.78 -20.73 6.14
C GLU A 516 -16.09 -22.23 6.36
N LYS A 517 -15.07 -23.08 6.55
CA LYS A 517 -15.16 -24.50 6.94
C LYS A 517 -15.68 -24.71 8.39
N VAL A 518 -16.68 -23.95 8.80
CA VAL A 518 -17.71 -24.46 9.70
C VAL A 518 -18.38 -25.64 8.98
N PRO A 519 -18.23 -26.89 9.43
CA PRO A 519 -18.96 -27.98 8.84
C PRO A 519 -20.45 -27.70 9.06
N ARG A 520 -21.23 -27.63 7.97
CA ARG A 520 -22.68 -27.79 8.05
C ARG A 520 -22.95 -29.23 8.48
N LEU A 521 -22.85 -29.49 9.79
CA LEU A 521 -23.45 -30.65 10.40
C LEU A 521 -24.94 -30.54 10.12
N ASP A 522 -25.39 -31.33 9.14
CA ASP A 522 -26.80 -31.56 8.89
C ASP A 522 -27.45 -31.86 10.25
N MET A 523 -28.59 -31.23 10.53
CA MET A 523 -29.27 -31.36 11.80
C MET A 523 -29.60 -32.83 12.11
N PHE A 524 -29.73 -33.67 11.07
CA PHE A 524 -29.75 -35.12 11.17
C PHE A 524 -28.47 -35.73 11.76
N ALA A 525 -27.28 -35.36 11.27
CA ALA A 525 -26.01 -35.88 11.75
C ALA A 525 -25.74 -35.46 13.21
N ALA A 526 -26.01 -34.21 13.57
CA ALA A 526 -25.89 -33.73 14.96
C ALA A 526 -26.85 -34.47 15.91
N CYS A 527 -28.08 -34.75 15.47
CA CYS A 527 -29.07 -35.50 16.25
C CYS A 527 -28.69 -36.98 16.39
N MET A 528 -28.30 -37.63 15.29
CA MET A 528 -27.84 -39.02 15.27
C MET A 528 -26.59 -39.21 16.14
N LEU A 529 -25.63 -38.28 16.11
CA LEU A 529 -24.45 -38.33 16.97
C LEU A 529 -24.80 -38.20 18.45
N ARG A 530 -25.73 -37.32 18.83
CA ARG A 530 -26.26 -37.24 20.21
C ARG A 530 -26.95 -38.53 20.64
N ILE A 531 -27.74 -39.15 19.77
CA ILE A 531 -28.39 -40.44 20.02
C ILE A 531 -27.33 -41.56 20.19
N PHE A 532 -26.29 -41.57 19.36
CA PHE A 532 -25.20 -42.55 19.43
C PHE A 532 -24.39 -42.43 20.74
N ILE A 533 -24.07 -41.19 21.15
CA ILE A 533 -23.41 -40.90 22.42
C ILE A 533 -24.28 -41.25 23.64
N MET A 534 -25.62 -41.20 23.53
CA MET A 534 -26.53 -41.69 24.57
C MET A 534 -26.68 -43.22 24.64
N ILE A 535 -26.23 -43.96 23.62
CA ILE A 535 -26.38 -45.43 23.53
C ILE A 535 -25.09 -46.16 23.95
N ILE A 536 -23.93 -45.53 23.82
CA ILE A 536 -22.63 -46.08 24.27
C ILE A 536 -22.38 -45.65 25.72
N SER A 537 -21.98 -46.59 26.59
CA SER A 537 -21.64 -46.32 27.99
C SER A 537 -20.56 -45.25 28.13
N ALA A 538 -20.65 -44.43 29.19
CA ALA A 538 -20.02 -43.11 29.30
C ALA A 538 -18.47 -43.08 29.46
N ASP A 539 -17.78 -44.21 29.29
CA ASP A 539 -16.39 -44.40 29.73
C ASP A 539 -15.35 -44.43 28.58
N CYS A 540 -15.74 -44.30 27.31
CA CYS A 540 -14.86 -44.63 26.16
C CYS A 540 -14.70 -43.58 25.03
N VAL A 541 -15.29 -42.38 25.11
CA VAL A 541 -14.96 -41.28 24.17
C VAL A 541 -14.92 -39.93 24.91
N PRO A 542 -13.78 -39.22 24.94
CA PRO A 542 -13.73 -37.88 25.53
C PRO A 542 -14.48 -36.87 24.63
N PRO A 543 -15.33 -35.98 25.19
CA PRO A 543 -16.14 -35.03 24.41
C PRO A 543 -15.37 -34.04 23.53
N SER A 544 -14.05 -33.90 23.74
CA SER A 544 -13.18 -32.96 23.03
C SER A 544 -12.92 -33.31 21.56
N THR A 545 -13.01 -34.59 21.18
CA THR A 545 -12.49 -35.11 19.90
C THR A 545 -13.32 -34.75 18.65
N LEU A 546 -14.56 -34.28 18.83
CA LEU A 546 -15.49 -33.97 17.73
C LEU A 546 -15.94 -32.50 17.69
N LEU A 547 -15.46 -31.68 18.64
CA LEU A 547 -15.68 -30.24 18.67
C LEU A 547 -14.46 -29.43 18.20
N THR A 548 -13.30 -30.09 18.06
CA THR A 548 -11.98 -29.48 17.80
C THR A 548 -11.78 -28.96 16.38
N LEU A 549 -12.59 -29.42 15.41
CA LEU A 549 -12.43 -29.08 13.99
C LEU A 549 -13.13 -27.78 13.57
N GLN A 550 -13.71 -27.03 14.50
CA GLN A 550 -14.48 -25.82 14.18
C GLN A 550 -13.90 -24.59 14.87
N PHE A 551 -13.28 -23.71 14.07
CA PHE A 551 -12.62 -22.46 14.49
C PHE A 551 -13.53 -21.53 15.33
N ALA A 552 -14.77 -21.28 14.90
CA ALA A 552 -15.74 -20.42 15.59
C ALA A 552 -16.98 -21.22 15.99
N LYS A 553 -17.47 -21.06 17.23
CA LYS A 553 -18.57 -21.87 17.78
C LYS A 553 -19.91 -21.60 17.08
N LEU A 554 -20.86 -22.52 17.19
CA LEU A 554 -22.12 -22.53 16.41
C LEU A 554 -23.06 -21.34 16.69
N ASP A 555 -22.83 -20.62 17.79
CA ASP A 555 -23.53 -19.37 18.15
C ASP A 555 -22.96 -18.12 17.44
N THR A 556 -21.78 -18.24 16.83
CA THR A 556 -20.96 -17.11 16.35
C THR A 556 -21.29 -16.81 14.88
N LYS A 557 -22.33 -15.99 14.70
CA LYS A 557 -22.93 -15.63 13.40
C LYS A 557 -22.12 -14.58 12.67
N SER A 558 -21.86 -13.44 13.32
CA SER A 558 -21.12 -12.31 12.77
C SER A 558 -20.11 -11.79 13.79
N PHE A 559 -18.95 -11.34 13.31
CA PHE A 559 -17.87 -10.85 14.16
C PHE A 559 -16.92 -9.90 13.42
N VAL A 560 -16.10 -9.18 14.19
CA VAL A 560 -14.89 -8.51 13.70
C VAL A 560 -13.74 -8.83 14.64
N LEU A 561 -12.71 -9.52 14.13
CA LEU A 561 -11.47 -9.85 14.84
C LEU A 561 -10.33 -8.93 14.41
N ASP A 562 -9.37 -8.72 15.32
CA ASP A 562 -8.08 -8.07 15.06
C ASP A 562 -6.97 -9.12 15.26
N CYS A 563 -6.27 -9.44 14.19
CA CYS A 563 -5.29 -10.53 14.12
C CYS A 563 -4.01 -10.11 13.40
N GLU A 564 -2.93 -10.86 13.60
CA GLU A 564 -1.76 -10.84 12.72
C GLU A 564 -1.75 -12.11 11.84
N ALA A 565 -1.56 -11.95 10.53
CA ALA A 565 -1.33 -13.05 9.60
C ALA A 565 0.18 -13.27 9.45
N VAL A 566 0.65 -14.46 9.83
CA VAL A 566 2.09 -14.76 9.98
C VAL A 566 2.45 -15.98 9.13
N ALA A 567 3.60 -15.95 8.45
CA ALA A 567 4.07 -17.11 7.70
C ALA A 567 4.46 -18.26 8.66
N TRP A 568 4.08 -19.48 8.31
CA TRP A 568 4.14 -20.62 9.22
C TRP A 568 4.64 -21.89 8.53
N ASP A 569 5.63 -22.56 9.11
CA ASP A 569 6.05 -23.88 8.63
C ASP A 569 5.22 -24.99 9.27
N ARG A 570 4.56 -25.82 8.44
CA ARG A 570 3.70 -26.92 8.92
C ARG A 570 4.45 -28.18 9.33
N ALA A 571 5.71 -28.35 8.92
CA ALA A 571 6.55 -29.48 9.29
C ALA A 571 7.32 -29.21 10.58
N GLN A 572 7.93 -28.02 10.70
CA GLN A 572 8.68 -27.58 11.89
C GLN A 572 7.78 -26.95 12.97
N LYS A 573 6.54 -26.55 12.64
CA LYS A 573 5.60 -25.85 13.53
C LYS A 573 6.17 -24.56 14.12
N CYS A 574 6.82 -23.76 13.28
CA CYS A 574 7.51 -22.54 13.66
C CYS A 574 7.03 -21.32 12.85
N ILE A 575 7.26 -20.13 13.42
CA ILE A 575 7.05 -18.84 12.76
C ILE A 575 8.19 -18.60 11.77
N LEU A 576 7.83 -18.24 10.53
CA LEU A 576 8.74 -17.85 9.46
C LEU A 576 8.80 -16.32 9.33
N PRO A 577 9.96 -15.71 9.03
CA PRO A 577 10.11 -14.25 8.95
C PRO A 577 9.19 -13.58 7.93
N PHE A 578 8.84 -12.31 8.16
CA PHE A 578 7.99 -11.52 7.24
C PHE A 578 8.50 -11.49 5.79
N GLN A 579 9.82 -11.56 5.55
CA GLN A 579 10.36 -11.64 4.19
C GLN A 579 9.79 -12.85 3.43
N VAL A 580 9.51 -13.98 4.09
CA VAL A 580 8.86 -15.16 3.49
C VAL A 580 7.39 -14.85 3.16
N LEU A 581 6.65 -14.25 4.09
CA LEU A 581 5.26 -13.81 3.88
C LEU A 581 5.13 -12.87 2.68
N SER A 582 6.07 -11.93 2.53
CA SER A 582 6.09 -10.93 1.45
C SER A 582 6.17 -11.53 0.03
N THR A 583 6.71 -12.75 -0.11
CA THR A 583 6.79 -13.46 -1.40
C THR A 583 5.43 -13.95 -1.93
N ARG A 584 4.40 -13.94 -1.08
CA ARG A 584 3.04 -14.38 -1.41
C ARG A 584 2.38 -13.44 -2.43
N LYS A 585 1.82 -14.01 -3.51
CA LYS A 585 1.09 -13.28 -4.57
C LYS A 585 0.07 -12.31 -3.95
N ARG A 586 0.08 -11.02 -4.34
CA ARG A 586 -0.79 -9.99 -3.75
C ARG A 586 -2.23 -9.95 -4.28
N LYS A 587 -2.49 -10.43 -5.51
CA LYS A 587 -3.81 -10.41 -6.18
C LYS A 587 -4.02 -11.71 -6.97
N GLU A 588 -5.28 -12.10 -7.16
CA GLU A 588 -5.70 -13.30 -7.93
C GLU A 588 -5.00 -14.60 -7.49
N VAL A 589 -4.94 -14.84 -6.17
CA VAL A 589 -4.38 -16.07 -5.61
C VAL A 589 -5.40 -17.21 -5.70
N LYS A 590 -4.96 -18.39 -6.14
CA LYS A 590 -5.69 -19.65 -5.99
C LYS A 590 -5.07 -20.48 -4.88
N GLU A 591 -5.83 -21.36 -4.23
CA GLU A 591 -5.30 -22.27 -3.20
C GLU A 591 -4.15 -23.16 -3.74
N GLU A 592 -4.31 -23.72 -4.95
CA GLU A 592 -3.30 -24.56 -5.63
C GLU A 592 -1.94 -23.87 -5.89
N ASP A 593 -1.87 -22.54 -5.80
CA ASP A 593 -0.63 -21.76 -5.97
C ASP A 593 0.10 -21.45 -4.64
N ILE A 594 -0.49 -21.78 -3.47
CA ILE A 594 -0.01 -21.30 -2.17
C ILE A 594 1.15 -22.14 -1.65
N LYS A 595 2.37 -21.65 -1.91
CA LYS A 595 3.61 -22.20 -1.34
C LYS A 595 3.85 -21.78 0.11
N VAL A 596 3.57 -20.53 0.46
CA VAL A 596 3.77 -19.98 1.81
C VAL A 596 2.49 -20.12 2.61
N GLN A 597 2.50 -21.06 3.54
CA GLN A 597 1.41 -21.28 4.49
C GLN A 597 1.40 -20.18 5.57
N VAL A 598 0.20 -19.90 6.08
CA VAL A 598 -0.06 -18.80 7.01
C VAL A 598 -0.89 -19.31 8.18
N CYS A 599 -0.54 -18.84 9.38
CA CYS A 599 -1.29 -18.97 10.62
C CYS A 599 -1.83 -17.59 11.03
N ILE A 600 -3.02 -17.55 11.64
CA ILE A 600 -3.68 -16.33 12.11
C ILE A 600 -3.58 -16.26 13.64
N PHE A 601 -2.90 -15.25 14.16
CA PHE A 601 -2.79 -14.99 15.60
C PHE A 601 -3.75 -13.87 16.02
N ALA A 602 -4.88 -14.22 16.66
CA ALA A 602 -5.87 -13.26 17.11
C ALA A 602 -5.51 -12.62 18.46
N PHE A 603 -5.67 -11.30 18.55
CA PHE A 603 -5.32 -10.53 19.75
C PHE A 603 -6.42 -9.55 20.22
N ASP A 604 -7.52 -9.40 19.49
CA ASP A 604 -8.70 -8.67 19.95
C ASP A 604 -10.00 -9.08 19.23
N LEU A 605 -11.16 -8.81 19.84
CA LEU A 605 -12.50 -9.03 19.30
C LEU A 605 -13.33 -7.74 19.45
N LEU A 606 -13.74 -7.18 18.32
CA LEU A 606 -14.22 -5.80 18.20
C LEU A 606 -15.75 -5.69 18.00
N TYR A 607 -16.35 -6.78 17.53
CA TYR A 607 -17.80 -6.92 17.30
C TYR A 607 -18.17 -8.41 17.38
N LEU A 608 -19.35 -8.71 17.91
CA LEU A 608 -19.88 -10.07 18.01
C LEU A 608 -21.42 -10.04 17.93
N ASN A 609 -22.01 -10.84 17.04
CA ASN A 609 -23.44 -11.19 17.01
C ASN A 609 -24.45 -10.03 17.03
N GLY A 610 -24.07 -8.84 16.54
CA GLY A 610 -24.90 -7.63 16.53
C GLY A 610 -24.43 -6.53 17.49
N GLU A 611 -23.48 -6.83 18.37
CA GLU A 611 -22.97 -5.92 19.40
C GLU A 611 -21.53 -5.47 19.11
N SER A 612 -21.25 -4.18 19.32
CA SER A 612 -19.92 -3.59 19.17
C SER A 612 -19.20 -3.54 20.51
N LEU A 613 -18.07 -4.22 20.60
CA LEU A 613 -17.30 -4.40 21.84
C LEU A 613 -16.27 -3.29 22.07
N LEU A 614 -16.20 -2.26 21.21
CA LEU A 614 -15.16 -1.22 21.27
C LEU A 614 -15.10 -0.48 22.63
N ARG A 615 -16.24 -0.39 23.33
CA ARG A 615 -16.36 0.27 24.64
C ARG A 615 -16.18 -0.67 25.84
N GLU A 616 -16.06 -1.98 25.59
CA GLU A 616 -15.78 -2.97 26.64
C GLU A 616 -14.27 -3.00 26.94
N PRO A 617 -13.86 -3.28 28.19
CA PRO A 617 -12.46 -3.41 28.55
C PRO A 617 -11.82 -4.66 27.91
N LEU A 618 -10.52 -4.59 27.60
CA LEU A 618 -9.79 -5.68 26.94
C LEU A 618 -9.96 -7.03 27.63
N ALA A 619 -10.04 -7.07 28.97
CA ALA A 619 -10.32 -8.30 29.70
C ALA A 619 -11.62 -9.01 29.22
N ARG A 620 -12.72 -8.27 29.01
CA ARG A 620 -13.99 -8.83 28.54
C ARG A 620 -13.97 -9.16 27.04
N ARG A 621 -13.26 -8.37 26.24
CA ARG A 621 -13.06 -8.67 24.80
C ARG A 621 -12.25 -9.95 24.60
N ARG A 622 -11.18 -10.15 25.39
CA ARG A 622 -10.33 -11.35 25.38
C ARG A 622 -11.05 -12.57 25.96
N GLU A 623 -11.85 -12.39 27.01
CA GLU A 623 -12.74 -13.44 27.52
C GLU A 623 -13.68 -13.94 26.42
N LEU A 624 -14.44 -13.04 25.77
CA LEU A 624 -15.32 -13.37 24.65
C LEU A 624 -14.60 -14.01 23.45
N LEU A 625 -13.37 -13.57 23.15
CA LEU A 625 -12.50 -14.19 22.15
C LEU A 625 -12.20 -15.66 22.48
N THR A 626 -11.84 -15.96 23.73
CA THR A 626 -11.65 -17.36 24.18
C THR A 626 -12.96 -18.14 24.38
N GLU A 627 -14.07 -17.44 24.62
CA GLU A 627 -15.41 -18.03 24.82
C GLU A 627 -16.02 -18.50 23.49
N HIS A 628 -15.82 -17.77 22.38
CA HIS A 628 -16.48 -18.05 21.09
C HIS A 628 -15.60 -18.72 20.03
N PHE A 629 -14.29 -18.73 20.19
CA PHE A 629 -13.36 -19.32 19.21
C PHE A 629 -12.53 -20.46 19.82
N ASN A 630 -11.95 -21.31 18.97
CA ASN A 630 -11.08 -22.42 19.34
C ASN A 630 -9.77 -22.35 18.54
N GLU A 631 -8.65 -22.71 19.15
CA GLU A 631 -7.36 -22.80 18.46
C GLU A 631 -7.30 -24.03 17.53
N VAL A 632 -6.65 -23.86 16.39
CA VAL A 632 -6.43 -24.86 15.35
C VAL A 632 -4.94 -24.81 14.97
N ASP A 633 -4.21 -25.85 15.36
CA ASP A 633 -2.74 -25.96 15.24
C ASP A 633 -2.22 -25.63 13.83
N GLY A 634 -1.38 -24.60 13.73
CA GLY A 634 -0.81 -24.10 12.47
C GLY A 634 -1.79 -23.40 11.51
N GLU A 635 -3.00 -23.06 11.97
CA GLU A 635 -4.00 -22.31 11.18
C GLU A 635 -4.57 -21.09 11.92
N PHE A 636 -4.94 -21.24 13.19
CA PHE A 636 -5.46 -20.17 14.04
C PHE A 636 -5.05 -20.37 15.51
N ALA A 637 -4.52 -19.33 16.15
CA ALA A 637 -4.20 -19.33 17.57
C ALA A 637 -4.54 -17.98 18.21
N PHE A 638 -4.61 -17.93 19.54
CA PHE A 638 -4.61 -16.67 20.27
C PHE A 638 -3.18 -16.15 20.43
N ALA A 639 -3.03 -14.83 20.57
CA ALA A 639 -1.72 -14.23 20.86
C ALA A 639 -1.15 -14.77 22.19
N LYS A 640 0.04 -15.36 22.14
CA LYS A 640 0.77 -15.87 23.31
C LYS A 640 0.97 -14.73 24.30
N SER A 641 0.43 -14.89 25.52
CA SER A 641 0.27 -13.81 26.49
C SER A 641 0.72 -14.18 27.90
N MET A 642 1.14 -13.16 28.66
CA MET A 642 1.56 -13.24 30.06
C MET A 642 0.94 -12.08 30.84
N ASN A 643 0.50 -12.35 32.07
CA ASN A 643 0.03 -11.33 33.00
C ASN A 643 0.99 -11.27 34.20
N SER A 644 2.04 -10.44 34.12
CA SER A 644 2.92 -10.13 35.26
C SER A 644 3.23 -8.64 35.32
N THR A 645 3.66 -8.20 36.51
CA THR A 645 4.09 -6.82 36.82
C THR A 645 5.57 -6.73 37.21
N GLN A 646 6.30 -7.86 37.22
CA GLN A 646 7.73 -7.89 37.55
C GLN A 646 8.56 -7.65 36.28
N ILE A 647 9.67 -6.92 36.39
CA ILE A 647 10.52 -6.56 35.23
C ILE A 647 11.20 -7.81 34.69
N GLU A 648 11.61 -8.70 35.58
CA GLU A 648 12.32 -9.95 35.31
C GLU A 648 11.48 -10.91 34.48
N ASP A 649 10.19 -11.04 34.80
CA ASP A 649 9.23 -11.83 34.03
C ASP A 649 9.03 -11.23 32.62
N ILE A 650 8.87 -9.91 32.53
CA ILE A 650 8.65 -9.18 31.27
C ILE A 650 9.89 -9.26 30.37
N GLN A 651 11.10 -9.15 30.93
CA GLN A 651 12.36 -9.32 30.21
C GLN A 651 12.51 -10.77 29.72
N THR A 652 12.24 -11.77 30.57
CA THR A 652 12.29 -13.19 30.18
C THR A 652 11.28 -13.49 29.06
N PHE A 653 10.09 -12.92 29.13
CA PHE A 653 9.06 -13.08 28.10
C PHE A 653 9.38 -12.32 26.81
N LEU A 654 10.09 -11.18 26.90
CA LEU A 654 10.60 -10.44 25.75
C LEU A 654 11.71 -11.24 25.04
N ASP A 655 12.69 -11.74 25.78
CA ASP A 655 13.76 -12.56 25.20
C ASP A 655 13.21 -13.86 24.59
N GLN A 656 12.21 -14.49 25.22
CA GLN A 656 11.51 -15.62 24.61
C GLN A 656 10.69 -15.22 23.37
N SER A 657 10.07 -14.04 23.33
CA SER A 657 9.36 -13.58 22.12
C SER A 657 10.32 -13.42 20.93
N VAL A 658 11.52 -12.92 21.18
CA VAL A 658 12.56 -12.78 20.14
C VAL A 658 13.15 -14.14 19.75
N ALA A 659 13.27 -15.08 20.68
CA ALA A 659 13.62 -16.47 20.37
C ALA A 659 12.53 -17.15 19.50
N ASP A 660 11.25 -16.93 19.80
CA ASP A 660 10.10 -17.44 19.03
C ASP A 660 9.84 -16.63 17.72
N ASN A 661 10.87 -16.03 17.12
CA ASN A 661 10.84 -15.24 15.88
C ASN A 661 9.81 -14.07 15.85
N CYS A 662 9.51 -13.44 16.98
CA CYS A 662 8.68 -12.23 17.06
C CYS A 662 9.54 -10.96 17.27
N GLU A 663 9.01 -9.78 16.92
CA GLU A 663 9.72 -8.48 17.05
C GLU A 663 9.96 -8.04 18.51
N GLY A 664 9.22 -8.63 19.46
CA GLY A 664 9.18 -8.24 20.86
C GLY A 664 7.78 -8.38 21.46
N LEU A 665 7.36 -7.42 22.28
CA LEU A 665 6.11 -7.45 23.03
C LEU A 665 5.17 -6.28 22.73
N MET A 666 3.87 -6.57 22.74
CA MET A 666 2.77 -5.62 22.88
C MET A 666 2.30 -5.62 24.34
N VAL A 667 2.36 -4.49 25.03
CA VAL A 667 1.83 -4.37 26.40
C VAL A 667 0.51 -3.62 26.38
N LYS A 668 -0.55 -4.23 26.92
CA LYS A 668 -1.92 -3.70 26.86
C LYS A 668 -2.57 -3.66 28.26
N THR A 669 -3.22 -2.57 28.63
CA THR A 669 -4.04 -2.51 29.86
C THR A 669 -5.27 -3.43 29.75
N LEU A 670 -5.53 -4.26 30.76
CA LEU A 670 -6.64 -5.22 30.78
C LEU A 670 -7.96 -4.61 31.25
N ASN A 671 -7.90 -3.76 32.28
CA ASN A 671 -9.04 -3.28 33.06
C ASN A 671 -9.00 -1.76 33.25
N GLY A 672 -10.16 -1.16 33.55
CA GLY A 672 -10.32 0.28 33.77
C GLY A 672 -10.98 1.00 32.59
N THR A 673 -11.34 2.27 32.80
CA THR A 673 -12.06 3.09 31.81
C THR A 673 -11.27 3.39 30.53
N GLU A 674 -9.96 3.14 30.54
CA GLU A 674 -9.04 3.39 29.43
C GLU A 674 -8.65 2.09 28.69
N ALA A 675 -9.05 0.90 29.18
CA ALA A 675 -8.78 -0.39 28.54
C ALA A 675 -9.71 -0.72 27.34
N THR A 676 -10.45 0.28 26.85
CA THR A 676 -11.32 0.21 25.67
C THR A 676 -10.51 0.05 24.37
N TYR A 677 -11.19 -0.25 23.25
CA TYR A 677 -10.56 -0.17 21.93
C TYR A 677 -10.81 1.22 21.35
N GLU A 678 -9.75 1.94 21.00
CA GLU A 678 -9.85 3.31 20.49
C GLU A 678 -9.36 3.41 19.03
N PRO A 679 -10.26 3.30 18.03
CA PRO A 679 -9.93 3.37 16.61
C PRO A 679 -9.16 4.65 16.23
N SER A 680 -8.19 4.54 15.33
CA SER A 680 -7.27 5.61 14.90
C SER A 680 -6.38 6.24 15.98
N LYS A 681 -6.52 5.90 17.27
CA LYS A 681 -5.70 6.51 18.33
C LYS A 681 -4.46 5.69 18.62
N ARG A 682 -3.33 6.39 18.74
CA ARG A 682 -2.12 5.91 19.42
C ARG A 682 -2.34 6.03 20.93
N SER A 683 -3.12 5.12 21.50
CA SER A 683 -3.51 5.18 22.91
C SER A 683 -2.28 5.08 23.83
N ARG A 684 -2.33 5.68 25.03
CA ARG A 684 -1.27 5.45 26.03
C ARG A 684 -1.31 4.04 26.66
N ASN A 685 -2.27 3.23 26.23
CA ASN A 685 -2.77 2.02 26.88
C ASN A 685 -2.26 0.75 26.17
N TRP A 686 -1.79 0.91 24.92
CA TRP A 686 -1.06 -0.09 24.15
C TRP A 686 0.38 0.43 23.88
N LEU A 687 1.39 -0.36 24.26
CA LEU A 687 2.80 -0.08 24.03
C LEU A 687 3.41 -1.13 23.10
N LYS A 688 4.30 -0.73 22.19
CA LYS A 688 5.18 -1.64 21.41
C LYS A 688 6.60 -1.57 21.97
N VAL A 689 7.06 -2.67 22.55
CA VAL A 689 8.40 -2.88 23.11
C VAL A 689 9.17 -3.79 22.14
N LYS A 690 10.17 -3.24 21.46
CA LYS A 690 11.05 -4.01 20.57
C LYS A 690 12.47 -4.07 21.14
N LYS A 691 13.22 -5.11 20.77
CA LYS A 691 14.63 -5.27 21.18
C LYS A 691 15.54 -4.13 20.68
N ASP A 692 15.26 -3.57 19.50
CA ASP A 692 16.02 -2.44 18.92
C ASP A 692 15.72 -1.08 19.58
N TYR A 693 14.62 -0.95 20.34
CA TYR A 693 14.28 0.28 21.05
C TYR A 693 14.99 0.43 22.39
N LEU A 694 15.48 -0.67 22.96
CA LEU A 694 16.20 -0.68 24.23
C LEU A 694 17.58 -0.01 24.07
N ALA A 695 17.87 0.97 24.93
CA ALA A 695 19.13 1.73 24.86
C ALA A 695 20.33 0.82 25.17
N GLY A 696 21.32 0.79 24.27
CA GLY A 696 22.50 -0.08 24.38
C GLY A 696 22.27 -1.53 23.92
N VAL A 697 21.12 -1.86 23.33
CA VAL A 697 20.79 -3.20 22.80
C VAL A 697 20.40 -3.10 21.33
N GLY A 698 20.77 -4.11 20.53
CA GLY A 698 20.54 -4.15 19.08
C GLY A 698 21.62 -3.39 18.31
N ASP A 699 22.15 -4.04 17.28
CA ASP A 699 23.40 -3.64 16.63
C ASP A 699 23.27 -2.35 15.81
N SER A 700 24.38 -1.62 15.71
CA SER A 700 24.50 -0.38 14.95
C SER A 700 25.68 -0.48 13.99
N ILE A 701 25.50 0.06 12.79
CA ILE A 701 26.35 -0.20 11.63
C ILE A 701 26.89 1.14 11.15
N ASP A 702 28.22 1.24 11.02
CA ASP A 702 28.90 2.45 10.56
C ASP A 702 29.09 2.38 9.04
N LEU A 703 28.37 3.20 8.28
CA LEU A 703 28.30 3.12 6.82
C LEU A 703 28.80 4.38 6.11
N VAL A 704 29.44 4.19 4.95
CA VAL A 704 30.00 5.26 4.12
C VAL A 704 28.96 5.85 3.19
N VAL A 705 28.87 7.18 3.12
CA VAL A 705 27.99 7.89 2.17
C VAL A 705 28.67 7.97 0.79
N ILE A 706 28.07 7.34 -0.23
CA ILE A 706 28.64 7.27 -1.59
C ILE A 706 27.83 8.01 -2.66
N GLY A 707 26.59 8.41 -2.37
CA GLY A 707 25.76 9.21 -3.29
C GLY A 707 24.46 9.72 -2.67
N ALA A 708 23.69 10.49 -3.45
CA ALA A 708 22.42 11.08 -3.05
C ALA A 708 21.37 11.05 -4.17
N TYR A 709 20.11 11.14 -3.74
CA TYR A 709 18.93 11.30 -4.57
C TYR A 709 18.36 12.71 -4.37
N VAL A 710 17.94 13.38 -5.45
CA VAL A 710 17.39 14.74 -5.38
C VAL A 710 16.05 14.73 -4.65
N GLY A 711 15.88 15.63 -3.68
CA GLY A 711 14.65 15.71 -2.90
C GLY A 711 13.45 16.17 -3.72
N ARG A 712 12.29 15.59 -3.40
CA ARG A 712 10.98 15.91 -3.99
C ARG A 712 10.03 16.39 -2.89
N GLY A 713 8.98 17.12 -3.26
CA GLY A 713 7.98 17.59 -2.29
C GLY A 713 8.57 18.55 -1.26
N LYS A 714 8.37 18.29 0.05
CA LYS A 714 8.93 19.09 1.17
C LYS A 714 10.44 19.30 1.02
N ARG A 715 11.19 18.30 0.54
CA ARG A 715 12.67 18.30 0.45
C ARG A 715 13.23 18.85 -0.88
N THR A 716 12.43 19.57 -1.68
CA THR A 716 12.88 20.08 -2.98
C THR A 716 13.97 21.14 -2.83
N GLY A 717 15.16 20.89 -3.40
CA GLY A 717 16.33 21.78 -3.32
C GLY A 717 17.48 21.27 -2.44
N VAL A 718 17.22 20.28 -1.59
CA VAL A 718 18.21 19.49 -0.86
C VAL A 718 18.23 18.03 -1.36
N TYR A 719 19.09 17.19 -0.80
CA TYR A 719 19.04 15.75 -1.04
C TYR A 719 17.89 15.10 -0.23
N GLY A 720 17.05 14.34 -0.92
CA GLY A 720 15.89 13.69 -0.29
C GLY A 720 16.23 12.41 0.46
N GLY A 721 17.34 11.77 0.07
CA GLY A 721 17.88 10.57 0.67
C GLY A 721 19.26 10.24 0.10
N TYR A 722 19.95 9.30 0.74
CA TYR A 722 21.36 9.00 0.52
C TYR A 722 21.57 7.51 0.20
N LEU A 723 22.61 7.19 -0.56
CA LEU A 723 23.06 5.84 -0.84
C LEU A 723 24.29 5.52 0.03
N LEU A 724 24.19 4.45 0.81
CA LEU A 724 25.21 4.03 1.76
C LEU A 724 25.88 2.71 1.35
N ALA A 725 27.13 2.53 1.79
CA ALA A 725 27.94 1.35 1.53
C ALA A 725 28.70 0.87 2.78
N CYS A 726 28.91 -0.45 2.86
CA CYS A 726 29.90 -1.07 3.74
C CYS A 726 31.26 -1.16 3.02
N TYR A 727 32.33 -1.47 3.74
CA TYR A 727 33.67 -1.62 3.17
C TYR A 727 34.08 -3.10 3.06
N ASP A 728 34.56 -3.52 1.89
CA ASP A 728 35.14 -4.85 1.67
C ASP A 728 36.68 -4.73 1.74
N PRO A 729 37.33 -5.21 2.83
CA PRO A 729 38.78 -5.08 3.01
C PRO A 729 39.58 -6.05 2.14
N ASP A 730 38.99 -7.14 1.66
CA ASP A 730 39.64 -8.12 0.77
C ASP A 730 39.76 -7.60 -0.67
N ARG A 731 38.83 -6.70 -1.07
CA ARG A 731 38.77 -6.13 -2.43
C ARG A 731 39.10 -4.65 -2.51
N GLU A 732 39.22 -3.97 -1.37
CA GLU A 732 39.31 -2.50 -1.25
C GLU A 732 38.10 -1.78 -1.89
N GLU A 733 36.90 -2.38 -1.80
CA GLU A 733 35.67 -1.94 -2.47
C GLU A 733 34.62 -1.40 -1.49
N TYR A 734 33.88 -0.35 -1.89
CA TYR A 734 32.67 0.09 -1.17
C TYR A 734 31.43 -0.56 -1.79
N GLN A 735 30.81 -1.45 -1.03
CA GLN A 735 29.66 -2.25 -1.49
C GLN A 735 28.35 -1.64 -0.99
N SER A 736 27.50 -1.20 -1.92
CA SER A 736 26.20 -0.60 -1.62
C SER A 736 25.30 -1.54 -0.81
N ILE A 737 24.75 -1.04 0.30
CA ILE A 737 23.97 -1.82 1.28
C ILE A 737 22.54 -1.31 1.47
N CYS A 738 22.32 0.00 1.51
CA CYS A 738 20.98 0.57 1.66
C CYS A 738 20.87 1.99 1.11
N LYS A 739 19.62 2.42 0.89
CA LYS A 739 19.22 3.81 0.66
C LYS A 739 18.49 4.28 1.91
N ILE A 740 18.80 5.48 2.40
CA ILE A 740 18.22 6.04 3.62
C ILE A 740 17.56 7.39 3.37
N GLY A 741 16.47 7.67 4.09
CA GLY A 741 15.75 8.96 4.06
C GLY A 741 15.13 9.36 5.40
N THR A 742 15.41 8.63 6.48
CA THR A 742 14.79 8.74 7.80
C THR A 742 15.84 8.86 8.91
N GLY A 743 15.46 9.42 10.05
CA GLY A 743 16.36 9.71 11.20
C GLY A 743 17.01 11.10 11.19
N PHE A 744 17.02 11.80 10.06
CA PHE A 744 17.54 13.18 9.95
C PHE A 744 16.51 14.22 10.43
N SER A 745 16.96 15.24 11.15
CA SER A 745 16.20 16.49 11.32
C SER A 745 16.35 17.40 10.09
N GLU A 746 15.53 18.44 9.98
CA GLU A 746 15.66 19.43 8.89
C GLU A 746 17.02 20.12 8.89
N HIS A 747 17.61 20.37 10.07
CA HIS A 747 18.96 20.92 10.21
C HIS A 747 20.02 19.99 9.62
N ASP A 748 19.94 18.69 9.94
CA ASP A 748 20.90 17.69 9.43
C ASP A 748 20.81 17.56 7.91
N LEU A 749 19.60 17.65 7.33
CA LEU A 749 19.42 17.64 5.87
C LEU A 749 20.05 18.87 5.18
N GLU A 750 19.94 20.07 5.77
CA GLU A 750 20.61 21.27 5.25
C GLU A 750 22.14 21.20 5.40
N GLU A 751 22.61 20.74 6.56
CA GLU A 751 24.04 20.62 6.87
C GLU A 751 24.72 19.56 6.00
N HIS A 752 24.16 18.35 5.91
CA HIS A 752 24.69 17.29 5.05
C HIS A 752 24.61 17.66 3.56
N HIS A 753 23.57 18.37 3.12
CA HIS A 753 23.53 18.90 1.75
C HIS A 753 24.64 19.92 1.50
N LYS A 754 24.94 20.79 2.47
CA LYS A 754 26.01 21.78 2.35
C LYS A 754 27.40 21.12 2.30
N GLU A 755 27.68 20.15 3.17
CA GLU A 755 28.97 19.45 3.19
C GLU A 755 29.20 18.57 1.96
N LEU A 756 28.28 17.63 1.70
CA LEU A 756 28.48 16.60 0.67
C LEU A 756 28.53 17.20 -0.75
N LYS A 757 27.98 18.41 -0.93
CA LYS A 757 28.06 19.21 -2.15
C LYS A 757 29.48 19.64 -2.51
N GLU A 758 30.39 19.77 -1.54
CA GLU A 758 31.82 20.01 -1.79
C GLU A 758 32.57 18.73 -2.21
N HIS A 759 31.97 17.56 -1.98
CA HIS A 759 32.54 16.23 -2.27
C HIS A 759 31.91 15.53 -3.49
N VAL A 760 31.13 16.26 -4.30
CA VAL A 760 30.48 15.72 -5.51
C VAL A 760 31.48 15.29 -6.57
N ILE A 761 31.29 14.09 -7.12
CA ILE A 761 32.05 13.55 -8.26
C ILE A 761 31.11 13.30 -9.46
N ALA A 762 31.65 13.40 -10.68
CA ALA A 762 30.84 13.31 -11.90
C ALA A 762 30.42 11.87 -12.25
N GLU A 763 31.24 10.89 -11.90
CA GLU A 763 31.07 9.47 -12.20
C GLU A 763 31.47 8.65 -10.96
N PRO A 764 30.90 7.44 -10.75
CA PRO A 764 31.27 6.59 -9.63
C PRO A 764 32.74 6.16 -9.72
N LYS A 765 33.32 5.86 -8.56
CA LYS A 765 34.67 5.28 -8.50
C LYS A 765 34.66 3.84 -9.00
N SER A 766 35.77 3.36 -9.54
CA SER A 766 35.91 1.98 -10.01
C SER A 766 35.71 0.95 -8.90
N TYR A 767 36.02 1.34 -7.66
CA TYR A 767 35.87 0.55 -6.43
C TYR A 767 34.50 0.76 -5.74
N TYR A 768 33.47 1.24 -6.45
CA TYR A 768 32.08 1.30 -5.97
C TYR A 768 31.25 0.16 -6.56
N VAL A 769 30.81 -0.79 -5.74
CA VAL A 769 30.03 -1.96 -6.18
C VAL A 769 28.54 -1.73 -5.93
N LEU A 770 27.78 -1.76 -7.04
CA LEU A 770 26.44 -1.19 -7.13
C LEU A 770 25.42 -2.21 -7.63
N GLY A 771 24.23 -2.16 -7.03
CA GLY A 771 23.07 -2.91 -7.49
C GLY A 771 22.43 -2.32 -8.75
N GLU A 772 21.86 -3.19 -9.61
CA GLU A 772 21.04 -2.73 -10.73
C GLU A 772 19.79 -1.99 -10.23
N GLY A 773 19.50 -0.81 -10.81
CA GLY A 773 18.38 0.05 -10.40
C GLY A 773 18.75 1.15 -9.40
N ASN A 774 19.61 0.88 -8.43
CA ASN A 774 19.95 1.83 -7.34
C ASN A 774 21.06 2.83 -7.73
N LYS A 775 20.91 3.49 -8.89
CA LYS A 775 21.79 4.57 -9.32
C LYS A 775 21.35 5.89 -8.67
N PRO A 776 22.21 6.57 -7.87
CA PRO A 776 21.93 7.89 -7.32
C PRO A 776 21.98 8.96 -8.42
N ASP A 777 21.30 10.08 -8.18
CA ASP A 777 21.33 11.26 -9.04
C ASP A 777 22.69 11.99 -8.96
N VAL A 778 23.33 11.93 -7.78
CA VAL A 778 24.60 12.59 -7.46
C VAL A 778 25.54 11.58 -6.78
N TRP A 779 26.80 11.55 -7.20
CA TRP A 779 27.84 10.75 -6.57
C TRP A 779 28.69 11.60 -5.63
N PHE A 780 29.19 10.99 -4.55
CA PHE A 780 30.17 11.61 -3.66
C PHE A 780 31.48 10.82 -3.65
N ALA A 781 32.58 11.49 -3.31
CA ALA A 781 33.77 10.82 -2.80
C ALA A 781 33.49 10.20 -1.42
N PRO A 782 34.14 9.08 -1.04
CA PRO A 782 33.93 8.47 0.26
C PRO A 782 34.66 9.34 1.30
N VAL A 783 33.90 10.07 2.11
CA VAL A 783 34.45 11.05 3.09
C VAL A 783 33.73 10.99 4.43
N ARG A 784 32.41 10.76 4.44
CA ARG A 784 31.59 10.70 5.65
C ARG A 784 31.17 9.26 5.98
N VAL A 785 31.27 8.93 7.27
CA VAL A 785 30.73 7.70 7.87
C VAL A 785 29.60 8.10 8.80
N TRP A 786 28.47 7.38 8.74
CA TRP A 786 27.29 7.60 9.57
C TRP A 786 26.96 6.34 10.36
N GLU A 787 26.56 6.52 11.62
CA GLU A 787 26.03 5.47 12.47
C GLU A 787 24.56 5.26 12.12
N ILE A 788 24.25 4.07 11.61
CA ILE A 788 22.91 3.66 11.20
C ILE A 788 22.43 2.55 12.12
N LYS A 789 21.18 2.65 12.61
CA LYS A 789 20.52 1.53 13.28
C LYS A 789 19.46 0.93 12.37
N CYS A 790 19.29 -0.38 12.45
CA CYS A 790 18.28 -1.16 11.72
C CYS A 790 17.56 -2.10 12.68
N ALA A 791 16.43 -2.66 12.24
CA ALA A 791 15.75 -3.72 12.98
C ALA A 791 16.32 -5.11 12.66
N ASP A 792 16.48 -5.41 11.36
CA ASP A 792 16.92 -6.70 10.84
C ASP A 792 17.90 -6.51 9.67
N LEU A 793 18.64 -7.57 9.33
CA LEU A 793 19.41 -7.68 8.09
C LEU A 793 18.66 -8.63 7.14
N SER A 794 18.47 -8.23 5.87
CA SER A 794 17.70 -8.98 4.87
C SER A 794 18.51 -9.27 3.62
N VAL A 795 18.25 -10.43 2.97
CA VAL A 795 18.92 -10.79 1.72
C VAL A 795 18.32 -9.98 0.57
N SER A 796 19.15 -9.19 -0.13
CA SER A 796 18.72 -8.27 -1.17
C SER A 796 19.09 -8.73 -2.59
N PRO A 797 18.12 -8.78 -3.53
CA PRO A 797 18.43 -9.04 -4.94
C PRO A 797 19.20 -7.88 -5.60
N VAL A 798 19.12 -6.66 -5.05
CA VAL A 798 19.72 -5.45 -5.64
C VAL A 798 21.06 -5.11 -4.99
N TYR A 799 21.08 -4.86 -3.67
CA TYR A 799 22.29 -4.43 -2.95
C TYR A 799 23.39 -5.50 -2.98
N LYS A 800 24.64 -5.08 -2.79
CA LYS A 800 25.85 -5.90 -3.07
C LYS A 800 26.80 -6.04 -1.89
N ALA A 801 26.50 -5.45 -0.73
CA ALA A 801 27.18 -5.78 0.52
C ALA A 801 27.20 -7.29 0.78
N ALA A 802 28.36 -7.84 1.13
CA ALA A 802 28.56 -9.26 1.47
C ALA A 802 28.17 -10.26 0.35
N VAL A 803 28.13 -9.82 -0.92
CA VAL A 803 27.77 -10.68 -2.05
C VAL A 803 28.81 -11.79 -2.26
N GLY A 804 28.34 -13.04 -2.30
CA GLY A 804 29.19 -14.23 -2.34
C GLY A 804 29.58 -14.80 -0.98
N ILE A 805 29.34 -14.09 0.13
CA ILE A 805 29.59 -14.59 1.50
C ILE A 805 28.36 -15.37 2.01
N VAL A 806 27.17 -14.75 1.95
CA VAL A 806 25.91 -15.33 2.47
C VAL A 806 25.02 -15.94 1.37
N ASP A 807 24.96 -15.31 0.20
CA ASP A 807 24.30 -15.82 -1.00
C ASP A 807 25.27 -15.63 -2.19
N SER A 808 25.34 -16.61 -3.09
CA SER A 808 26.27 -16.60 -4.23
C SER A 808 25.99 -15.52 -5.29
N THR A 809 24.85 -14.84 -5.22
CA THR A 809 24.35 -13.88 -6.22
C THR A 809 23.76 -12.60 -5.62
N LYS A 810 23.22 -12.69 -4.40
CA LYS A 810 22.55 -11.60 -3.67
C LYS A 810 23.47 -11.02 -2.59
N GLY A 811 23.31 -9.72 -2.32
CA GLY A 811 23.94 -9.08 -1.17
C GLY A 811 22.98 -9.01 0.02
N ILE A 812 23.37 -8.22 1.02
CA ILE A 812 22.59 -7.93 2.21
C ILE A 812 22.09 -6.47 2.17
N SER A 813 20.96 -6.21 2.81
CA SER A 813 20.36 -4.89 3.02
C SER A 813 19.88 -4.76 4.47
N LEU A 814 19.63 -3.54 4.90
CA LEU A 814 19.10 -3.24 6.23
C LEU A 814 17.57 -3.06 6.17
N ARG A 815 16.84 -3.69 7.10
CA ARG A 815 15.41 -3.45 7.34
C ARG A 815 15.26 -2.30 8.33
N PHE A 816 14.37 -1.36 8.02
CA PHE A 816 14.12 -0.15 8.81
C PHE A 816 15.38 0.69 9.18
N PRO A 817 16.28 1.03 8.23
CA PRO A 817 17.49 1.80 8.51
C PRO A 817 17.19 3.26 8.89
N ARG A 818 17.79 3.71 10.00
CA ARG A 818 17.59 5.05 10.60
C ARG A 818 18.95 5.68 10.89
N PHE A 819 19.12 6.94 10.50
CA PHE A 819 20.31 7.72 10.87
C PHE A 819 20.30 8.01 12.38
N ILE A 820 21.45 7.81 13.03
CA ILE A 820 21.65 8.11 14.46
C ILE A 820 22.56 9.33 14.63
N ARG A 821 23.73 9.33 13.98
CA ARG A 821 24.72 10.42 14.05
C ARG A 821 25.81 10.31 12.99
N VAL A 822 26.55 11.39 12.78
CA VAL A 822 27.83 11.37 12.06
C VAL A 822 28.92 10.71 12.94
N ARG A 823 29.87 10.03 12.30
CA ARG A 823 31.05 9.40 12.93
C ARG A 823 32.33 10.11 12.51
N ASP A 824 32.53 11.32 13.03
CA ASP A 824 33.79 12.07 12.84
C ASP A 824 35.02 11.37 13.46
N ASP A 825 34.80 10.36 14.30
CA ASP A 825 35.80 9.46 14.85
C ASP A 825 36.23 8.32 13.90
N LYS A 826 35.61 8.18 12.72
CA LYS A 826 35.91 7.11 11.75
C LYS A 826 36.24 7.64 10.35
N THR A 827 37.28 7.05 9.73
CA THR A 827 37.53 7.15 8.29
C THR A 827 36.64 6.15 7.53
N PRO A 828 36.40 6.34 6.22
CA PRO A 828 35.66 5.39 5.39
C PRO A 828 36.21 3.96 5.39
N GLU A 829 37.53 3.75 5.56
CA GLU A 829 38.10 2.39 5.69
C GLU A 829 37.77 1.72 7.04
N ASN A 830 37.39 2.51 8.06
CA ASN A 830 36.98 2.05 9.38
C ASN A 830 35.45 1.88 9.53
N ALA A 831 34.71 1.92 8.41
CA ALA A 831 33.31 1.52 8.35
C ALA A 831 33.11 0.03 8.70
N THR A 832 31.87 -0.40 8.97
CA THR A 832 31.55 -1.82 9.19
C THR A 832 31.90 -2.64 7.93
N SER A 833 32.61 -3.75 8.10
CA SER A 833 33.10 -4.54 6.97
C SER A 833 32.02 -5.45 6.36
N SER A 834 32.17 -5.83 5.10
CA SER A 834 31.27 -6.80 4.45
C SER A 834 31.22 -8.16 5.15
N GLU A 835 32.31 -8.59 5.79
CA GLU A 835 32.34 -9.75 6.70
C GLU A 835 31.47 -9.52 7.94
N GLN A 836 31.61 -8.39 8.64
CA GLN A 836 30.79 -8.06 9.81
C GLN A 836 29.29 -8.03 9.48
N ILE A 837 28.91 -7.52 8.30
CA ILE A 837 27.52 -7.57 7.81
C ILE A 837 27.04 -9.01 7.58
N ALA A 838 27.92 -9.90 7.10
CA ALA A 838 27.62 -11.33 6.95
C ALA A 838 27.49 -12.04 8.31
N ASP A 839 28.39 -11.77 9.24
CA ASP A 839 28.37 -12.35 10.60
C ASP A 839 27.12 -11.92 11.35
N MET A 840 26.76 -10.63 11.34
CA MET A 840 25.53 -10.12 11.96
C MET A 840 24.27 -10.79 11.37
N TYR A 841 24.22 -11.00 10.05
CA TYR A 841 23.12 -11.74 9.41
C TYR A 841 23.12 -13.24 9.78
N ASN A 842 24.30 -13.85 9.87
CA ASN A 842 24.44 -15.25 10.24
C ASN A 842 24.08 -15.48 11.72
N ASP A 843 24.40 -14.56 12.63
CA ASP A 843 23.96 -14.62 14.03
C ASP A 843 22.45 -14.40 14.16
N GLN A 844 21.86 -13.47 13.40
CA GLN A 844 20.41 -13.36 13.29
C GLN A 844 19.78 -14.71 12.85
N LYS A 845 20.33 -15.33 11.81
CA LYS A 845 19.88 -16.63 11.30
C LYS A 845 20.17 -17.80 12.26
N LEU A 846 21.26 -17.76 13.03
CA LEU A 846 21.60 -18.79 14.02
C LEU A 846 20.69 -18.72 15.25
N ASN A 847 20.15 -17.55 15.60
CA ASN A 847 19.06 -17.47 16.57
C ASN A 847 17.78 -18.13 16.04
N THR A 848 17.46 -17.97 14.75
CA THR A 848 16.37 -18.71 14.09
C THR A 848 16.61 -20.24 14.05
N VAL A 849 17.87 -20.68 13.87
CA VAL A 849 18.23 -22.09 13.61
C VAL A 849 18.63 -22.89 14.86
N LYS A 850 19.09 -22.26 15.96
CA LYS A 850 19.36 -22.99 17.22
C LYS A 850 18.09 -23.64 17.80
N ASN A 851 16.94 -22.99 17.61
CA ASN A 851 15.62 -23.55 17.94
C ASN A 851 15.31 -24.86 17.20
N ASP A 852 15.90 -25.05 16.01
CA ASP A 852 15.74 -26.23 15.14
C ASP A 852 16.56 -27.44 15.63
N THR A 853 17.42 -27.25 16.65
CA THR A 853 18.30 -28.31 17.19
C THR A 853 18.16 -28.55 18.69
N THR A 854 17.58 -27.63 19.48
CA THR A 854 17.37 -27.82 20.93
C THR A 854 16.17 -28.71 21.32
N LEU A 855 15.67 -29.55 20.40
CA LEU A 855 14.64 -30.58 20.66
C LEU A 855 15.06 -31.95 20.09
N GLY A 856 16.32 -32.37 20.31
CA GLY A 856 16.89 -33.55 19.65
C GLY A 856 18.03 -34.27 20.37
N VAL A 857 17.70 -34.95 21.49
CA VAL A 857 18.41 -36.13 22.04
C VAL A 857 19.83 -35.91 22.63
N ASP A 858 19.95 -36.10 23.95
CA ASP A 858 21.21 -36.50 24.58
C ASP A 858 21.62 -37.92 24.13
N MET A 859 22.85 -38.07 23.63
CA MET A 859 23.53 -39.37 23.50
C MET A 859 25.01 -39.18 23.77
N ASP A 860 25.47 -39.64 24.94
CA ASP A 860 26.90 -39.85 25.22
C ASP A 860 27.51 -40.82 24.19
N PHE A 861 28.76 -40.60 23.81
CA PHE A 861 29.72 -41.72 23.72
C PHE A 861 31.16 -41.23 23.88
N ASP A 862 31.84 -41.78 24.89
CA ASP A 862 33.29 -41.63 25.11
C ASP A 862 34.09 -42.62 24.24
N TYR A 863 35.31 -42.22 23.85
CA TYR A 863 36.35 -42.98 23.12
C TYR A 863 36.15 -43.30 21.62
#